data_AF-A0ABD6A2U4-F1
#
_entry.id   AF-A0ABD6A2U4-F1
#
_cell.length_a   1.000
_cell.length_b   1.000
_cell.length_c   1.000
_cell.angle_alpha   90.00
_cell.angle_beta   90.00
_cell.angle_gamma   90.00
#
_symmetry.space_group_name_H-M   'P 1'
#
loop_
_entity.id
_entity.type
_entity.pdbx_description
1 polymer ?
#
loop_
_entity_poly.entity_id
_entity_poly.type
_entity_poly.pdbx_seq_one_letter_code
_entity_poly.pdbx_strand_id
1 'polypeptide(L)'
;MGTGNGSPGSEPPGNDSADIDSADDGSSGTLASTRRSLLVGLTTGGSALGLGAAAQARGPGAAGNNGRVDDAAGNNDEVGKGNGPPDRHVVGTNSQAATDEAARRAKEVRHVIDFGDDVGKAVAGRFPEQARKALSRRKDVRYVEADATMEAIGQAVPWGIDRVDADAVHDTGSTGDGADVAILDSGIDSDHPDLVDNLGAGTAIIDCGTAYDGSSCSGNGNTCHEPWDDDNDHGTHCAGIAAAVDNDVGVVGVSSGATLHAVKVLDCGGTGYLSDIAAGIEHTANQGWDVASMSLGSSSDSSTMRDACQYAVDQGVLVVAAAGNEGPCTDCVSYPAAYDTVVAVSSTDGSDSLSSFSSTGPEIDIAAPGESILSTIPGGTAYFSGTSMACPHVSGAGGLLMANGYSVTEARTTLQGTTEDIGLSTSDGGNGLLNAEAAAADIQNMIGEADTISVDENWQTVNLEGAYTDPVVVTAVGTFNDADPVHARVRNAGSGSFEVRLEEWAYQDGAHTSEAVQYIVVEAGAHRTEAGVPLVAGTTTANGRDWTTVNFSSSWKPQSHVYTQVMTNNDVTPTSTRITRAGAETFDVSCHEEETNESDSSWTNDHADETIGFIATQPQSRVDNAGVGESIASSIPTDAWTTNEFQESYSTTPVTIPRMQSFFGGNTTDLRMKNLSASSFDVRAQEERSLDNEVAHVPEYVATMAFEAGVIDEA
;
A
#
# COMPACT_ATOMS: atom_id res chain seq x y z
N MET A 1 -48.06 22.53 -46.67
CA MET A 1 -49.40 21.94 -46.45
C MET A 1 -49.19 20.76 -45.51
N GLY A 2 -49.71 20.62 -44.29
CA GLY A 2 -50.36 21.49 -43.29
C GLY A 2 -49.92 20.95 -41.90
N THR A 3 -49.57 21.80 -40.93
CA THR A 3 -50.39 22.38 -39.85
C THR A 3 -50.94 21.39 -38.80
N GLY A 4 -50.53 21.57 -37.54
CA GLY A 4 -51.19 21.07 -36.33
C GLY A 4 -50.54 21.68 -35.08
N ASN A 5 -51.12 22.76 -34.58
CA ASN A 5 -50.65 23.64 -33.50
C ASN A 5 -51.68 23.57 -32.34
N GLY A 6 -51.27 23.74 -31.07
CA GLY A 6 -52.21 24.10 -29.99
C GLY A 6 -51.82 23.74 -28.54
N SER A 7 -51.16 24.67 -27.84
CA SER A 7 -51.28 24.92 -26.38
C SER A 7 -52.56 25.74 -26.09
N PRO A 8 -52.85 26.38 -24.91
CA PRO A 8 -52.21 26.42 -23.56
C PRO A 8 -53.20 26.52 -22.32
N GLY A 9 -52.64 26.70 -21.11
CA GLY A 9 -53.25 27.39 -19.93
C GLY A 9 -53.85 26.48 -18.84
N SER A 10 -53.88 26.77 -17.52
CA SER A 10 -53.54 27.94 -16.69
C SER A 10 -53.78 27.59 -15.18
N GLU A 11 -53.04 28.24 -14.28
CA GLU A 11 -52.98 28.30 -12.78
C GLU A 11 -54.31 28.41 -11.95
N PRO A 12 -54.36 28.73 -10.61
CA PRO A 12 -53.71 28.25 -9.34
C PRO A 12 -54.78 28.07 -8.18
N PRO A 13 -54.60 28.49 -6.89
CA PRO A 13 -53.77 28.01 -5.75
C PRO A 13 -54.61 27.57 -4.51
N GLY A 14 -53.95 27.09 -3.44
CA GLY A 14 -54.59 26.92 -2.12
C GLY A 14 -53.58 26.79 -0.98
N ASN A 15 -53.43 27.88 -0.23
CA ASN A 15 -52.74 28.01 1.06
C ASN A 15 -53.75 27.75 2.19
N ASP A 16 -53.36 27.09 3.28
CA ASP A 16 -53.85 27.45 4.61
C ASP A 16 -52.96 26.90 5.73
N SER A 17 -52.61 27.82 6.60
CA SER A 17 -51.83 27.71 7.83
C SER A 17 -52.71 27.29 9.01
N ALA A 18 -52.12 26.64 10.02
CA ALA A 18 -52.46 26.89 11.43
C ALA A 18 -51.40 26.30 12.37
N ASP A 19 -50.86 27.23 13.13
CA ASP A 19 -49.90 27.19 14.23
C ASP A 19 -50.56 26.78 15.57
N ILE A 20 -49.76 26.36 16.56
CA ILE A 20 -49.86 26.62 18.03
C ILE A 20 -49.64 25.42 19.01
N ASP A 21 -48.66 25.67 19.90
CA ASP A 21 -48.36 25.24 21.29
C ASP A 21 -48.08 23.75 21.61
N SER A 22 -46.91 23.34 22.11
CA SER A 22 -46.06 23.75 23.26
C SER A 22 -46.33 22.97 24.57
N ALA A 23 -45.22 22.73 25.30
CA ALA A 23 -45.05 22.20 26.67
C ALA A 23 -44.82 20.69 26.87
N ASP A 24 -43.54 20.31 26.90
CA ASP A 24 -42.70 20.00 28.10
C ASP A 24 -43.08 18.89 29.11
N ASP A 25 -42.00 18.32 29.70
CA ASP A 25 -41.84 17.29 30.76
C ASP A 25 -41.82 15.81 30.27
N GLY A 26 -40.77 14.99 30.43
CA GLY A 26 -39.50 15.10 31.15
C GLY A 26 -39.13 13.74 31.76
N SER A 27 -37.82 13.41 31.72
CA SER A 27 -37.10 12.35 32.45
C SER A 27 -37.35 10.88 32.03
N SER A 28 -36.39 9.94 31.99
CA SER A 28 -34.97 9.90 32.38
C SER A 28 -34.36 8.54 31.99
N GLY A 29 -33.05 8.49 31.71
CA GLY A 29 -32.20 7.29 31.79
C GLY A 29 -31.23 7.11 30.60
N THR A 30 -30.14 7.87 30.45
CA THR A 30 -28.74 7.56 30.87
C THR A 30 -28.31 6.10 30.61
N LEU A 31 -27.24 5.78 29.87
CA LEU A 31 -25.80 6.06 30.08
C LEU A 31 -25.04 5.64 28.79
N ALA A 32 -23.82 6.04 28.43
CA ALA A 32 -22.92 7.14 28.75
C ALA A 32 -21.69 6.93 27.85
N SER A 33 -21.31 7.94 27.08
CA SER A 33 -19.96 8.11 26.54
C SER A 33 -19.06 8.57 27.69
N THR A 34 -17.82 8.08 27.79
CA THR A 34 -16.77 8.83 28.49
C THR A 34 -15.37 8.49 28.02
N ARG A 35 -14.69 9.56 27.56
CA ARG A 35 -13.25 9.80 27.46
C ARG A 35 -12.44 9.14 28.59
N ARG A 36 -11.19 8.73 28.30
CA ARG A 36 -10.10 8.73 29.27
C ARG A 36 -8.82 9.35 28.71
N SER A 37 -8.50 10.49 29.31
CA SER A 37 -7.26 11.23 29.20
C SER A 37 -6.10 10.51 29.88
N LEU A 38 -4.93 10.71 29.27
CA LEU A 38 -3.57 10.49 29.77
C LEU A 38 -3.35 11.24 31.10
N LEU A 39 -2.74 10.58 32.09
CA LEU A 39 -2.24 11.23 33.31
C LEU A 39 -0.76 10.87 33.50
N VAL A 40 0.11 11.82 33.17
CA VAL A 40 1.55 11.80 33.44
C VAL A 40 1.79 12.16 34.91
N GLY A 41 2.45 11.28 35.65
CA GLY A 41 2.90 11.52 37.02
C GLY A 41 4.41 11.65 37.10
N LEU A 42 4.91 12.89 37.20
CA LEU A 42 6.27 13.21 37.62
C LEU A 42 6.52 12.76 39.06
N THR A 43 7.61 12.02 39.30
CA THR A 43 8.29 12.01 40.61
C THR A 43 9.78 12.25 40.44
N THR A 44 10.23 13.41 40.86
CA THR A 44 11.64 13.79 41.04
C THR A 44 12.18 13.25 42.38
N GLY A 45 13.40 12.72 42.38
CA GLY A 45 14.15 12.44 43.60
C GLY A 45 15.47 11.73 43.34
N GLY A 46 16.54 12.49 43.11
CA GLY A 46 17.89 11.95 42.84
C GLY A 46 18.69 11.57 44.09
N SER A 47 19.65 10.66 43.91
CA SER A 47 20.98 10.72 44.54
C SER A 47 21.91 9.66 43.94
N ALA A 48 23.05 10.14 43.48
CA ALA A 48 24.19 9.36 42.99
C ALA A 48 24.89 8.60 44.11
N LEU A 49 25.54 7.48 43.78
CA LEU A 49 26.82 7.02 44.34
C LEU A 49 27.37 5.88 43.45
N GLY A 50 28.57 6.09 42.92
CA GLY A 50 29.30 5.13 42.07
C GLY A 50 30.25 4.22 42.84
N LEU A 51 31.16 3.61 42.06
CA LEU A 51 32.16 2.55 42.34
C LEU A 51 31.60 1.15 41.99
N GLY A 52 32.07 0.39 41.00
CA GLY A 52 33.35 0.36 40.29
C GLY A 52 33.97 -1.04 40.44
N ALA A 53 34.17 -1.77 39.34
CA ALA A 53 35.31 -2.67 39.11
C ALA A 53 35.15 -3.45 37.80
N ALA A 54 36.12 -3.24 36.92
CA ALA A 54 36.38 -3.97 35.69
C ALA A 54 37.06 -5.33 35.96
N ALA A 55 36.98 -6.24 34.97
CA ALA A 55 38.12 -6.67 34.14
C ALA A 55 38.14 -8.19 33.82
N GLN A 56 38.17 -8.47 32.50
CA GLN A 56 39.13 -9.34 31.78
C GLN A 56 39.17 -10.86 32.12
N ALA A 57 39.51 -11.79 31.21
CA ALA A 57 39.72 -11.84 29.77
C ALA A 57 40.12 -13.30 29.41
N ARG A 58 40.01 -13.66 28.12
CA ARG A 58 40.84 -14.62 27.36
C ARG A 58 40.69 -16.14 27.60
N GLY A 59 40.42 -16.86 26.50
CA GLY A 59 40.75 -18.28 26.29
C GLY A 59 42.26 -18.54 26.21
N PRO A 60 42.71 -19.82 26.09
CA PRO A 60 42.92 -20.41 24.76
C PRO A 60 42.81 -21.96 24.68
N GLY A 61 42.91 -22.52 23.46
CA GLY A 61 43.65 -23.78 23.24
C GLY A 61 42.99 -24.87 22.39
N ALA A 62 43.46 -25.00 21.15
CA ALA A 62 43.24 -26.16 20.27
C ALA A 62 44.19 -27.33 20.58
N ALA A 63 43.74 -28.57 20.42
CA ALA A 63 44.56 -29.75 20.06
C ALA A 63 43.66 -30.92 19.63
N GLY A 64 43.90 -31.46 18.44
CA GLY A 64 43.20 -32.62 17.90
C GLY A 64 43.78 -33.96 18.36
N ASN A 65 43.04 -35.05 18.09
CA ASN A 65 43.64 -36.37 17.87
C ASN A 65 42.74 -37.25 16.98
N ASN A 66 43.39 -37.98 16.07
CA ASN A 66 42.84 -38.97 15.15
C ASN A 66 42.37 -40.25 15.86
N GLY A 67 41.28 -40.85 15.38
CA GLY A 67 40.89 -42.22 15.67
C GLY A 67 39.99 -42.80 14.57
N ARG A 68 40.51 -43.76 13.82
CA ARG A 68 39.88 -44.49 12.71
C ARG A 68 38.68 -45.34 13.16
N VAL A 69 37.64 -45.33 12.31
CA VAL A 69 36.78 -46.41 11.80
C VAL A 69 36.62 -47.68 12.66
N ASP A 70 35.37 -47.97 13.03
CA ASP A 70 34.82 -49.34 13.07
C ASP A 70 33.33 -49.27 12.67
N ASP A 71 32.97 -49.98 11.59
CA ASP A 71 31.60 -50.25 11.17
C ASP A 71 30.88 -51.15 12.19
N ALA A 72 29.67 -50.77 12.61
CA ALA A 72 28.70 -51.72 13.14
C ALA A 72 27.26 -51.19 12.98
N ALA A 73 26.51 -51.88 12.12
CA ALA A 73 25.07 -51.75 11.97
C ALA A 73 24.32 -51.85 13.30
N GLY A 74 23.37 -50.95 13.55
CA GLY A 74 22.51 -50.93 14.74
C GLY A 74 21.09 -50.48 14.42
N ASN A 75 20.21 -51.47 14.31
CA ASN A 75 18.75 -51.48 14.40
C ASN A 75 18.05 -50.17 14.88
N ASN A 76 17.33 -49.49 13.98
CA ASN A 76 16.40 -48.39 14.33
C ASN A 76 15.00 -48.95 14.65
N ASP A 77 14.73 -49.19 15.93
CA ASP A 77 13.38 -49.40 16.48
C ASP A 77 13.15 -48.41 17.63
N GLU A 78 12.90 -47.13 17.33
CA GLU A 78 12.27 -46.20 18.28
C GLU A 78 11.20 -45.35 17.58
N VAL A 79 9.94 -45.81 17.67
CA VAL A 79 8.74 -45.08 17.26
C VAL A 79 8.25 -44.19 18.42
N GLY A 80 8.20 -42.88 18.15
CA GLY A 80 7.24 -41.87 18.65
C GLY A 80 6.95 -41.80 20.16
N LYS A 81 7.53 -40.82 20.86
CA LYS A 81 7.03 -40.35 22.16
C LYS A 81 6.06 -39.17 21.95
N GLY A 82 4.75 -39.41 22.01
CA GLY A 82 3.73 -38.36 22.04
C GLY A 82 3.53 -37.76 23.44
N ASN A 83 3.25 -36.46 23.53
CA ASN A 83 3.10 -35.68 24.78
C ASN A 83 1.75 -35.83 25.51
N GLY A 84 0.93 -36.82 25.17
CA GLY A 84 -0.36 -37.09 25.84
C GLY A 84 -0.20 -37.66 27.26
N PRO A 85 -1.25 -37.62 28.10
CA PRO A 85 -1.24 -38.31 29.40
C PRO A 85 -0.85 -39.78 29.24
N PRO A 86 0.03 -40.34 30.08
CA PRO A 86 0.67 -41.64 29.85
C PRO A 86 -0.31 -42.84 29.84
N ASP A 87 -1.56 -42.62 30.23
CA ASP A 87 -2.64 -43.60 30.21
C ASP A 87 -3.63 -43.44 29.04
N ARG A 88 -3.53 -42.40 28.19
CA ARG A 88 -4.39 -42.23 27.01
C ARG A 88 -3.77 -42.85 25.76
N HIS A 89 -4.51 -43.74 25.10
CA HIS A 89 -4.02 -44.53 23.98
C HIS A 89 -5.11 -44.75 22.92
N VAL A 90 -4.67 -44.97 21.69
CA VAL A 90 -5.48 -45.42 20.56
C VAL A 90 -5.15 -46.88 20.27
N VAL A 91 -6.18 -47.73 20.19
CA VAL A 91 -6.05 -49.16 19.90
C VAL A 91 -6.69 -49.47 18.55
N GLY A 92 -5.87 -49.64 17.52
CA GLY A 92 -6.30 -50.07 16.19
C GLY A 92 -6.62 -51.56 16.14
N THR A 93 -7.73 -51.93 15.50
CA THR A 93 -8.28 -53.28 15.46
C THR A 93 -8.70 -53.65 14.05
N ASN A 94 -8.67 -54.95 13.71
CA ASN A 94 -9.07 -55.46 12.39
C ASN A 94 -10.32 -56.37 12.46
N SER A 95 -10.97 -56.46 13.62
CA SER A 95 -12.21 -57.21 13.79
C SER A 95 -13.09 -56.58 14.88
N GLN A 96 -14.41 -56.73 14.73
CA GLN A 96 -15.36 -56.23 15.72
C GLN A 96 -15.11 -56.82 17.11
N ALA A 97 -14.73 -58.11 17.19
CA ALA A 97 -14.40 -58.75 18.47
C ALA A 97 -13.18 -58.13 19.17
N ALA A 98 -12.19 -57.66 18.40
CA ALA A 98 -11.05 -56.93 18.95
C ALA A 98 -11.43 -55.51 19.37
N THR A 99 -12.29 -54.82 18.61
CA THR A 99 -12.84 -53.51 18.98
C THR A 99 -13.63 -53.59 20.30
N ASP A 100 -14.50 -54.58 20.44
CA ASP A 100 -15.29 -54.80 21.66
C ASP A 100 -14.40 -55.12 22.87
N GLU A 101 -13.36 -55.94 22.67
CA GLU A 101 -12.40 -56.27 23.72
C GLU A 101 -11.51 -55.07 24.11
N ALA A 102 -11.11 -54.24 23.15
CA ALA A 102 -10.39 -53.00 23.42
C ALA A 102 -11.27 -52.04 24.24
N ALA A 103 -12.51 -51.81 23.82
CA ALA A 103 -13.48 -51.00 24.55
C ALA A 103 -13.72 -51.51 25.97
N ARG A 104 -13.86 -52.84 26.15
CA ARG A 104 -14.05 -53.47 27.47
C ARG A 104 -12.85 -53.33 28.41
N ARG A 105 -11.64 -53.23 27.86
CA ARG A 105 -10.39 -53.11 28.64
C ARG A 105 -9.95 -51.67 28.90
N ALA A 106 -10.56 -50.70 28.22
CA ALA A 106 -10.40 -49.29 28.53
C ALA A 106 -11.07 -48.97 29.88
N LYS A 107 -10.43 -48.12 30.69
CA LYS A 107 -11.08 -47.49 31.85
C LYS A 107 -12.15 -46.49 31.42
N GLU A 108 -11.95 -45.89 30.26
CA GLU A 108 -12.81 -44.89 29.65
C GLU A 108 -12.63 -45.00 28.14
N VAL A 109 -13.72 -45.14 27.39
CA VAL A 109 -13.73 -45.04 25.93
C VAL A 109 -14.17 -43.64 25.57
N ARG A 110 -13.34 -42.92 24.83
CA ARG A 110 -13.65 -41.57 24.33
C ARG A 110 -14.28 -41.63 22.95
N HIS A 111 -13.64 -42.35 22.03
CA HIS A 111 -14.13 -42.53 20.67
C HIS A 111 -13.94 -43.98 20.22
N VAL A 112 -14.90 -44.46 19.42
CA VAL A 112 -14.72 -45.62 18.56
C VAL A 112 -14.77 -45.08 17.14
N ILE A 113 -13.68 -45.25 16.41
CA ILE A 113 -13.48 -44.70 15.06
C ILE A 113 -13.57 -45.87 14.09
N ASP A 114 -14.36 -45.72 13.03
CA ASP A 114 -14.56 -46.75 12.02
C ASP A 114 -13.90 -46.27 10.72
N PHE A 115 -12.87 -46.98 10.25
CA PHE A 115 -12.14 -46.64 9.02
C PHE A 115 -12.60 -47.46 7.82
N GLY A 116 -13.75 -48.14 7.92
CA GLY A 116 -14.29 -49.01 6.89
C GLY A 116 -13.74 -50.44 6.94
N ASP A 117 -14.36 -51.33 6.16
CA ASP A 117 -14.14 -52.78 6.25
C ASP A 117 -12.70 -53.21 5.86
N ASP A 118 -12.03 -52.44 5.00
CA ASP A 118 -10.68 -52.75 4.52
C ASP A 118 -9.58 -52.38 5.54
N VAL A 119 -9.86 -51.41 6.42
CA VAL A 119 -8.88 -50.87 7.38
C VAL A 119 -9.20 -51.32 8.81
N GLY A 120 -10.48 -51.47 9.16
CA GLY A 120 -10.96 -51.82 10.49
C GLY A 120 -11.24 -50.61 11.36
N LYS A 121 -11.23 -50.77 12.69
CA LYS A 121 -11.68 -49.74 13.65
C LYS A 121 -10.58 -49.37 14.63
N ALA A 122 -10.72 -48.26 15.35
CA ALA A 122 -9.90 -47.92 16.50
C ALA A 122 -10.74 -47.54 17.72
N VAL A 123 -10.20 -47.80 18.91
CA VAL A 123 -10.77 -47.34 20.19
C VAL A 123 -9.79 -46.39 20.84
N ALA A 124 -10.16 -45.12 20.96
CA ALA A 124 -9.40 -44.09 21.66
C ALA A 124 -9.95 -43.92 23.08
N GLY A 125 -9.08 -43.96 24.09
CA GLY A 125 -9.52 -43.93 25.48
C GLY A 125 -8.39 -44.03 26.50
N ARG A 126 -8.73 -44.18 27.78
CA ARG A 126 -7.75 -44.42 28.86
C ARG A 126 -7.55 -45.91 29.07
N PHE A 127 -6.33 -46.40 28.89
CA PHE A 127 -5.99 -47.81 29.01
C PHE A 127 -4.97 -48.05 30.13
N PRO A 128 -5.28 -48.91 31.14
CA PRO A 128 -4.28 -49.37 32.09
C PRO A 128 -3.10 -50.02 31.36
N GLU A 129 -1.88 -49.89 31.87
CA GLU A 129 -0.70 -50.48 31.22
C GLU A 129 -0.82 -51.99 31.00
N GLN A 130 -1.43 -52.72 31.93
CA GLN A 130 -1.69 -54.14 31.77
C GLN A 130 -2.65 -54.44 30.61
N ALA A 131 -3.65 -53.57 30.38
CA ALA A 131 -4.54 -53.68 29.24
C ALA A 131 -3.81 -53.43 27.92
N ARG A 132 -2.98 -52.37 27.85
CA ARG A 132 -2.15 -52.06 26.67
C ARG A 132 -1.25 -53.22 26.27
N LYS A 133 -0.49 -53.76 27.23
CA LYS A 133 0.41 -54.92 27.02
C LYS A 133 -0.33 -56.19 26.62
N ALA A 134 -1.58 -56.36 27.06
CA ALA A 134 -2.38 -57.51 26.69
C ALA A 134 -3.01 -57.36 25.30
N LEU A 135 -3.46 -56.16 24.94
CA LEU A 135 -4.04 -55.84 23.64
C LEU A 135 -2.97 -55.90 22.54
N SER A 136 -1.76 -55.37 22.78
CA SER A 136 -0.67 -55.40 21.80
C SER A 136 -0.16 -56.80 21.44
N ARG A 137 -0.51 -57.83 22.22
CA ARG A 137 -0.15 -59.24 21.95
C ARG A 137 -1.21 -59.97 21.15
N ARG A 138 -2.36 -59.35 20.88
CA ARG A 138 -3.42 -59.97 20.10
C ARG A 138 -3.14 -59.82 18.61
N LYS A 139 -3.41 -60.87 17.83
CA LYS A 139 -3.21 -60.87 16.37
C LYS A 139 -4.26 -60.04 15.61
N ASP A 140 -5.35 -59.68 16.28
CA ASP A 140 -6.46 -58.89 15.74
C ASP A 140 -6.45 -57.42 16.22
N VAL A 141 -5.35 -57.01 16.86
CA VAL A 141 -5.03 -55.62 17.20
C VAL A 141 -3.88 -55.20 16.27
N ARG A 142 -4.12 -54.14 15.49
CA ARG A 142 -3.16 -53.59 14.52
C ARG A 142 -2.07 -52.78 15.23
N TYR A 143 -2.45 -51.97 16.22
CA TYR A 143 -1.54 -51.12 16.98
C TYR A 143 -2.13 -50.74 18.34
N VAL A 144 -1.24 -50.37 19.26
CA VAL A 144 -1.57 -49.73 20.54
C VAL A 144 -0.57 -48.59 20.72
N GLU A 145 -1.02 -47.36 20.57
CA GLU A 145 -0.15 -46.18 20.55
C GLU A 145 -0.68 -45.09 21.49
N ALA A 146 0.19 -44.17 21.88
CA ALA A 146 -0.21 -43.05 22.72
C ALA A 146 -1.17 -42.12 21.95
N ASP A 147 -2.24 -41.68 22.62
CA ASP A 147 -3.15 -40.66 22.11
C ASP A 147 -2.47 -39.30 22.33
N ALA A 148 -1.59 -38.94 21.41
CA ALA A 148 -0.79 -37.72 21.45
C ALA A 148 -1.68 -36.48 21.33
N THR A 149 -1.26 -35.38 21.95
CA THR A 149 -1.87 -34.07 21.70
C THR A 149 -1.46 -33.56 20.32
N MET A 150 -2.40 -32.94 19.61
CA MET A 150 -2.15 -32.13 18.41
C MET A 150 -2.47 -30.67 18.80
N GLU A 151 -1.64 -29.72 18.36
CA GLU A 151 -1.79 -28.28 18.66
C GLU A 151 -2.23 -27.54 17.39
N ALA A 152 -2.89 -26.39 17.55
CA ALA A 152 -3.16 -25.48 16.44
C ALA A 152 -1.84 -24.89 15.95
N ILE A 153 -1.61 -24.89 14.64
CA ILE A 153 -0.47 -24.23 14.02
C ILE A 153 -0.92 -22.79 13.80
N GLY A 154 -0.28 -21.82 14.48
CA GLY A 154 -0.47 -20.40 14.15
C GLY A 154 0.13 -20.09 12.78
N GLN A 155 -0.18 -18.92 12.23
CA GLN A 155 0.38 -18.46 10.96
C GLN A 155 1.90 -18.64 10.90
N ALA A 156 2.38 -19.15 9.78
CA ALA A 156 3.80 -19.35 9.53
C ALA A 156 4.31 -18.26 8.58
N VAL A 157 5.48 -17.68 8.85
CA VAL A 157 6.24 -16.94 7.84
C VAL A 157 7.00 -17.97 7.00
N PRO A 158 6.65 -18.20 5.72
CA PRO A 158 7.41 -19.10 4.86
C PRO A 158 8.85 -18.61 4.73
N TRP A 159 9.81 -19.53 4.65
CA TRP A 159 11.24 -19.16 4.57
C TRP A 159 11.55 -18.25 3.38
N GLY A 160 10.80 -18.36 2.28
CA GLY A 160 10.98 -17.51 1.11
C GLY A 160 10.64 -16.05 1.40
N ILE A 161 9.65 -15.79 2.27
CA ILE A 161 9.23 -14.45 2.69
C ILE A 161 10.29 -13.81 3.59
N ASP A 162 10.76 -14.55 4.60
CA ASP A 162 11.90 -14.17 5.46
C ASP A 162 13.17 -13.95 4.63
N ARG A 163 13.43 -14.82 3.64
CA ARG A 163 14.67 -14.73 2.84
C ARG A 163 14.73 -13.52 1.94
N VAL A 164 13.59 -13.03 1.45
CA VAL A 164 13.53 -11.79 0.67
C VAL A 164 13.36 -10.56 1.56
N ASP A 165 13.48 -10.70 2.89
CA ASP A 165 13.34 -9.64 3.88
C ASP A 165 11.96 -8.93 3.83
N ALA A 166 10.90 -9.62 3.41
CA ALA A 166 9.56 -9.03 3.32
C ALA A 166 8.92 -8.82 4.70
N ASP A 167 9.24 -9.67 5.67
CA ASP A 167 8.82 -9.51 7.07
C ASP A 167 9.40 -8.23 7.70
N ALA A 168 10.63 -7.85 7.34
CA ALA A 168 11.22 -6.58 7.75
C ALA A 168 10.47 -5.37 7.17
N VAL A 169 9.92 -5.48 5.94
CA VAL A 169 9.05 -4.45 5.36
C VAL A 169 7.73 -4.34 6.13
N HIS A 170 7.11 -5.47 6.48
CA HIS A 170 5.87 -5.49 7.26
C HIS A 170 6.02 -4.81 8.62
N ASP A 171 7.17 -5.00 9.30
CA ASP A 171 7.49 -4.36 10.59
C ASP A 171 7.48 -2.81 10.51
N THR A 172 7.54 -2.24 9.31
CA THR A 172 7.50 -0.78 9.07
C THR A 172 6.09 -0.26 8.78
N GLY A 173 5.11 -1.15 8.64
CA GLY A 173 3.72 -0.84 8.30
C GLY A 173 3.43 -0.78 6.80
N SER A 174 4.44 -0.94 5.94
CA SER A 174 4.23 -1.10 4.50
C SER A 174 3.85 -2.55 4.19
N THR A 175 2.61 -2.79 3.75
CA THR A 175 2.13 -4.14 3.40
C THR A 175 1.63 -4.27 1.97
N GLY A 176 1.76 -3.21 1.17
CA GLY A 176 1.28 -3.16 -0.22
C GLY A 176 -0.18 -2.74 -0.35
N ASP A 177 -0.77 -2.18 0.71
CA ASP A 177 -2.12 -1.62 0.71
C ASP A 177 -2.30 -0.64 -0.46
N GLY A 178 -3.31 -0.88 -1.30
CA GLY A 178 -3.61 -0.04 -2.45
C GLY A 178 -3.04 -0.53 -3.78
N ALA A 179 -2.14 -1.52 -3.80
CA ALA A 179 -1.74 -2.18 -5.03
C ALA A 179 -2.73 -3.29 -5.46
N ASP A 180 -2.91 -3.42 -6.77
CA ASP A 180 -3.68 -4.47 -7.42
C ASP A 180 -2.72 -5.48 -8.10
N VAL A 181 -2.65 -6.70 -7.58
CA VAL A 181 -1.79 -7.79 -8.09
C VAL A 181 -2.64 -8.86 -8.78
N ALA A 182 -2.53 -8.93 -10.10
CA ALA A 182 -3.21 -9.91 -10.93
C ALA A 182 -2.43 -11.22 -11.05
N ILE A 183 -3.07 -12.33 -10.66
CA ILE A 183 -2.53 -13.68 -10.77
C ILE A 183 -3.11 -14.33 -12.04
N LEU A 184 -2.33 -14.31 -13.12
CA LEU A 184 -2.70 -14.92 -14.41
C LEU A 184 -2.34 -16.40 -14.40
N ASP A 185 -3.25 -17.23 -13.91
CA ASP A 185 -2.96 -18.61 -13.56
C ASP A 185 -4.22 -19.52 -13.67
N SER A 186 -4.32 -20.58 -12.87
CA SER A 186 -5.45 -21.51 -12.79
C SER A 186 -6.63 -20.98 -11.97
N GLY A 187 -6.56 -19.76 -11.47
CA GLY A 187 -7.57 -19.15 -10.60
C GLY A 187 -7.07 -18.94 -9.18
N ILE A 188 -7.92 -18.43 -8.31
CA ILE A 188 -7.65 -18.30 -6.87
C ILE A 188 -8.87 -18.83 -6.11
N ASP A 189 -8.65 -19.60 -5.04
CA ASP A 189 -9.70 -20.09 -4.16
C ASP A 189 -10.43 -18.93 -3.45
N SER A 190 -11.64 -18.60 -3.93
CA SER A 190 -12.39 -17.40 -3.54
C SER A 190 -12.86 -17.38 -2.09
N ASP A 191 -12.90 -18.53 -1.41
CA ASP A 191 -13.28 -18.64 0.00
C ASP A 191 -12.12 -19.11 0.91
N HIS A 192 -10.87 -19.04 0.41
CA HIS A 192 -9.70 -19.38 1.22
C HIS A 192 -9.54 -18.40 2.38
N PRO A 193 -9.51 -18.87 3.65
CA PRO A 193 -9.52 -17.99 4.82
C PRO A 193 -8.28 -17.11 4.96
N ASP A 194 -7.20 -17.45 4.26
CA ASP A 194 -5.91 -16.75 4.26
C ASP A 194 -5.75 -15.75 3.09
N LEU A 195 -6.73 -15.70 2.18
CA LEU A 195 -6.71 -14.85 0.97
C LEU A 195 -7.93 -13.94 0.87
N VAL A 196 -9.08 -14.36 1.38
CA VAL A 196 -10.38 -13.74 1.13
C VAL A 196 -10.44 -12.25 1.46
N ASP A 197 -9.72 -11.79 2.49
CA ASP A 197 -9.71 -10.38 2.88
C ASP A 197 -8.93 -9.49 1.88
N ASN A 198 -8.03 -10.09 1.10
CA ASN A 198 -7.27 -9.43 0.04
C ASN A 198 -7.88 -9.66 -1.35
N LEU A 199 -8.99 -10.40 -1.50
CA LEU A 199 -9.55 -10.67 -2.83
C LEU A 199 -10.29 -9.47 -3.43
N GLY A 200 -9.86 -9.07 -4.63
CA GLY A 200 -10.55 -8.11 -5.49
C GLY A 200 -11.44 -8.77 -6.55
N ALA A 201 -11.70 -8.04 -7.63
CA ALA A 201 -12.47 -8.55 -8.77
C ALA A 201 -11.69 -9.65 -9.53
N GLY A 202 -12.32 -10.78 -9.82
CA GLY A 202 -11.75 -11.84 -10.65
C GLY A 202 -12.38 -11.96 -12.04
N THR A 203 -11.67 -12.56 -12.98
CA THR A 203 -12.13 -12.87 -14.33
C THR A 203 -11.70 -14.27 -14.76
N ALA A 204 -12.53 -14.92 -15.57
CA ALA A 204 -12.26 -16.23 -16.14
C ALA A 204 -12.29 -16.14 -17.67
N ILE A 205 -11.16 -16.43 -18.31
CA ILE A 205 -11.11 -16.68 -19.76
C ILE A 205 -11.49 -18.14 -20.05
N ILE A 206 -11.18 -19.03 -19.09
CA ILE A 206 -11.68 -20.40 -19.01
C ILE A 206 -12.34 -20.64 -17.65
N ASP A 207 -13.59 -21.09 -17.66
CA ASP A 207 -14.38 -21.28 -16.44
C ASP A 207 -13.85 -22.44 -15.59
N CYS A 208 -13.92 -22.30 -14.28
CA CYS A 208 -13.68 -23.36 -13.30
C CYS A 208 -14.54 -24.60 -13.58
N GLY A 209 -13.91 -25.77 -13.48
CA GLY A 209 -14.50 -27.07 -13.79
C GLY A 209 -14.61 -27.38 -15.28
N THR A 210 -13.94 -26.61 -16.15
CA THR A 210 -13.96 -26.83 -17.61
C THR A 210 -12.57 -27.10 -18.20
N ALA A 211 -12.51 -28.02 -19.15
CA ALA A 211 -11.34 -28.26 -19.99
C ALA A 211 -11.56 -27.65 -21.39
N TYR A 212 -10.47 -27.44 -22.14
CA TYR A 212 -10.54 -26.81 -23.48
C TYR A 212 -11.33 -27.59 -24.54
N ASP A 213 -11.58 -28.88 -24.36
CA ASP A 213 -12.45 -29.66 -25.23
C ASP A 213 -13.94 -29.48 -24.91
N GLY A 214 -14.26 -28.63 -23.93
CA GLY A 214 -15.61 -28.33 -23.44
C GLY A 214 -16.16 -29.39 -22.49
N SER A 215 -15.35 -30.37 -22.07
CA SER A 215 -15.75 -31.34 -21.06
C SER A 215 -15.62 -30.78 -19.65
N SER A 216 -16.47 -31.26 -18.75
CA SER A 216 -16.35 -30.97 -17.32
C SER A 216 -15.14 -31.71 -16.75
N CYS A 217 -14.32 -31.04 -15.96
CA CYS A 217 -13.25 -31.66 -15.20
C CYS A 217 -13.47 -31.53 -13.69
N SER A 218 -13.01 -32.53 -12.95
CA SER A 218 -13.14 -32.59 -11.49
C SER A 218 -12.00 -31.89 -10.75
N GLY A 219 -10.98 -31.41 -11.48
CA GLY A 219 -9.84 -30.69 -10.92
C GLY A 219 -9.21 -31.35 -9.69
N ASN A 220 -8.83 -30.50 -8.75
CA ASN A 220 -8.40 -30.78 -7.37
C ASN A 220 -9.56 -31.13 -6.41
N GLY A 221 -10.82 -31.06 -6.86
CA GLY A 221 -12.00 -31.27 -6.03
C GLY A 221 -12.45 -30.04 -5.23
N ASN A 222 -11.90 -28.85 -5.52
CA ASN A 222 -12.40 -27.60 -5.00
C ASN A 222 -13.82 -27.30 -5.53
N THR A 223 -14.60 -26.54 -4.77
CA THR A 223 -15.93 -26.10 -5.19
C THR A 223 -15.80 -24.77 -5.93
N CYS A 224 -16.19 -24.72 -7.20
CA CYS A 224 -16.26 -23.46 -7.95
C CYS A 224 -17.47 -22.62 -7.46
N HIS A 225 -17.23 -21.71 -6.52
CA HIS A 225 -18.12 -20.64 -6.08
C HIS A 225 -18.16 -19.50 -7.11
N GLU A 226 -17.03 -19.21 -7.75
CA GLU A 226 -16.86 -18.21 -8.81
C GLU A 226 -16.31 -18.84 -10.10
N PRO A 227 -16.54 -18.24 -11.29
CA PRO A 227 -16.03 -18.78 -12.55
C PRO A 227 -14.50 -18.86 -12.62
N TRP A 228 -13.82 -18.02 -11.83
CA TRP A 228 -12.36 -17.92 -11.78
C TRP A 228 -11.74 -18.68 -10.61
N ASP A 229 -12.52 -19.48 -9.87
CA ASP A 229 -11.99 -20.31 -8.80
C ASP A 229 -10.93 -21.31 -9.29
N ASP A 230 -10.03 -21.64 -8.38
CA ASP A 230 -8.94 -22.55 -8.65
C ASP A 230 -9.35 -24.02 -8.53
N ASP A 231 -9.29 -24.71 -9.68
CA ASP A 231 -9.52 -26.15 -9.81
C ASP A 231 -8.23 -26.94 -10.09
N ASN A 232 -7.05 -26.34 -9.90
CA ASN A 232 -5.74 -26.97 -10.12
C ASN A 232 -4.78 -26.93 -8.91
N ASP A 233 -4.95 -25.97 -7.98
CA ASP A 233 -4.09 -25.64 -6.82
C ASP A 233 -2.99 -24.60 -7.10
N HIS A 234 -2.56 -24.47 -8.37
CA HIS A 234 -1.36 -23.70 -8.72
C HIS A 234 -1.53 -22.19 -8.53
N GLY A 235 -2.62 -21.61 -9.03
CA GLY A 235 -2.87 -20.18 -8.92
C GLY A 235 -3.11 -19.71 -7.49
N THR A 236 -3.82 -20.50 -6.67
CA THR A 236 -3.98 -20.22 -5.23
C THR A 236 -2.64 -20.26 -4.51
N HIS A 237 -1.72 -21.15 -4.91
CA HIS A 237 -0.36 -21.20 -4.34
C HIS A 237 0.46 -19.97 -4.68
N CYS A 238 0.42 -19.53 -5.94
CA CYS A 238 1.05 -18.29 -6.38
C CYS A 238 0.48 -17.07 -5.65
N ALA A 239 -0.85 -17.00 -5.49
CA ALA A 239 -1.55 -15.91 -4.82
C ALA A 239 -1.10 -15.75 -3.36
N GLY A 240 -0.98 -16.85 -2.61
CA GLY A 240 -0.54 -16.78 -1.21
C GLY A 240 0.90 -16.31 -1.03
N ILE A 241 1.80 -16.63 -1.98
CA ILE A 241 3.18 -16.12 -1.95
C ILE A 241 3.18 -14.61 -2.17
N ALA A 242 2.37 -14.14 -3.12
CA ALA A 242 2.30 -12.72 -3.43
C ALA A 242 1.69 -11.91 -2.28
N ALA A 243 0.55 -12.35 -1.73
CA ALA A 243 -0.26 -11.52 -0.83
C ALA A 243 -1.21 -12.30 0.11
N ALA A 244 -0.79 -13.44 0.69
CA ALA A 244 -1.53 -14.01 1.81
C ALA A 244 -1.60 -13.03 3.00
N VAL A 245 -2.78 -12.95 3.62
CA VAL A 245 -3.14 -11.95 4.63
C VAL A 245 -2.43 -12.27 5.95
N ASP A 246 -1.88 -11.27 6.65
CA ASP A 246 -1.43 -11.44 8.04
C ASP A 246 -2.65 -11.49 9.00
N ASN A 247 -3.15 -12.71 9.30
CA ASN A 247 -4.44 -12.91 9.99
C ASN A 247 -4.49 -14.10 10.97
N ASP A 248 -3.35 -14.53 11.51
CA ASP A 248 -3.19 -15.68 12.43
C ASP A 248 -3.50 -17.07 11.82
N VAL A 249 -3.84 -17.16 10.53
CA VAL A 249 -4.09 -18.43 9.80
C VAL A 249 -2.99 -18.66 8.76
N GLY A 250 -2.80 -19.91 8.32
CA GLY A 250 -2.03 -20.22 7.11
C GLY A 250 -0.60 -19.67 7.07
N VAL A 251 -0.33 -18.83 6.07
CA VAL A 251 0.96 -18.20 5.75
C VAL A 251 0.78 -16.71 5.53
N VAL A 252 1.88 -15.94 5.45
CA VAL A 252 1.86 -14.53 5.03
C VAL A 252 2.55 -14.38 3.67
N GLY A 253 2.06 -13.49 2.81
CA GLY A 253 2.65 -13.18 1.51
C GLY A 253 3.62 -12.00 1.57
N VAL A 254 4.28 -11.69 0.45
CA VAL A 254 5.23 -10.55 0.37
C VAL A 254 4.51 -9.20 0.55
N SER A 255 3.37 -8.99 -0.11
CA SER A 255 2.50 -7.82 0.07
C SER A 255 1.22 -8.23 0.80
N SER A 256 1.27 -8.37 2.13
CA SER A 256 0.15 -8.91 2.93
C SER A 256 -1.11 -8.03 2.96
N GLY A 257 -1.09 -6.81 2.42
CA GLY A 257 -2.25 -5.92 2.25
C GLY A 257 -2.59 -5.58 0.79
N ALA A 258 -1.91 -6.15 -0.21
CA ALA A 258 -2.24 -5.92 -1.62
C ALA A 258 -3.54 -6.65 -2.02
N THR A 259 -4.28 -6.05 -2.95
CA THR A 259 -5.49 -6.65 -3.53
C THR A 259 -5.12 -7.69 -4.58
N LEU A 260 -5.57 -8.93 -4.41
CA LEU A 260 -5.38 -10.03 -5.34
C LEU A 260 -6.51 -10.11 -6.35
N HIS A 261 -6.16 -10.18 -7.63
CA HIS A 261 -7.10 -10.39 -8.72
C HIS A 261 -6.87 -11.73 -9.42
N ALA A 262 -7.87 -12.61 -9.40
CA ALA A 262 -7.81 -13.87 -10.12
C ALA A 262 -8.04 -13.66 -11.62
N VAL A 263 -7.06 -14.03 -12.46
CA VAL A 263 -7.20 -14.02 -13.92
C VAL A 263 -7.01 -15.44 -14.43
N LYS A 264 -8.10 -16.20 -14.45
CA LYS A 264 -8.05 -17.63 -14.80
C LYS A 264 -7.87 -17.83 -16.30
N VAL A 265 -6.66 -18.24 -16.68
CA VAL A 265 -6.22 -18.52 -18.06
C VAL A 265 -5.72 -19.96 -18.25
N LEU A 266 -5.56 -20.70 -17.15
CA LEU A 266 -5.22 -22.13 -17.17
C LEU A 266 -6.44 -22.98 -16.79
N ASP A 267 -6.63 -24.06 -17.54
CA ASP A 267 -7.64 -25.07 -17.23
C ASP A 267 -7.25 -25.91 -16.01
N CYS A 268 -8.14 -26.81 -15.60
CA CYS A 268 -7.89 -27.75 -14.50
C CYS A 268 -6.68 -28.67 -14.68
N GLY A 269 -6.13 -28.78 -15.88
CA GLY A 269 -4.88 -29.49 -16.16
C GLY A 269 -3.63 -28.61 -16.04
N GLY A 270 -3.79 -27.33 -15.66
CA GLY A 270 -2.71 -26.35 -15.61
C GLY A 270 -2.22 -25.94 -17.01
N THR A 271 -3.04 -26.15 -18.05
CA THR A 271 -2.68 -25.81 -19.43
C THR A 271 -3.45 -24.58 -19.87
N GLY A 272 -2.83 -23.74 -20.70
CA GLY A 272 -3.43 -22.52 -21.25
C GLY A 272 -3.21 -22.38 -22.75
N TYR A 273 -4.17 -21.82 -23.48
CA TYR A 273 -3.88 -21.35 -24.83
C TYR A 273 -3.19 -19.99 -24.79
N LEU A 274 -2.27 -19.79 -25.74
CA LEU A 274 -1.59 -18.51 -25.92
C LEU A 274 -2.57 -17.33 -26.06
N SER A 275 -3.69 -17.54 -26.77
CA SER A 275 -4.74 -16.53 -26.94
C SER A 275 -5.36 -16.11 -25.62
N ASP A 276 -5.51 -17.05 -24.71
CA ASP A 276 -6.29 -16.87 -23.48
C ASP A 276 -5.41 -16.18 -22.43
N ILE A 277 -4.12 -16.56 -22.39
CA ILE A 277 -3.11 -15.85 -21.61
C ILE A 277 -2.96 -14.41 -22.13
N ALA A 278 -2.85 -14.21 -23.44
CA ALA A 278 -2.77 -12.85 -24.02
C ALA A 278 -4.02 -12.00 -23.72
N ALA A 279 -5.21 -12.60 -23.73
CA ALA A 279 -6.45 -11.93 -23.34
C ALA A 279 -6.49 -11.61 -21.83
N GLY A 280 -5.92 -12.47 -20.98
CA GLY A 280 -5.75 -12.18 -19.55
C GLY A 280 -4.82 -11.00 -19.29
N ILE A 281 -3.70 -10.91 -20.03
CA ILE A 281 -2.77 -9.77 -19.96
C ILE A 281 -3.46 -8.48 -20.42
N GLU A 282 -4.17 -8.52 -21.55
CA GLU A 282 -4.96 -7.39 -22.05
C GLU A 282 -6.01 -6.94 -21.01
N HIS A 283 -6.71 -7.89 -20.39
CA HIS A 283 -7.71 -7.58 -19.37
C HIS A 283 -7.09 -6.88 -18.17
N THR A 284 -5.98 -7.41 -17.65
CA THR A 284 -5.21 -6.82 -16.54
C THR A 284 -4.84 -5.37 -16.83
N ALA A 285 -4.25 -5.12 -18.00
CA ALA A 285 -3.92 -3.78 -18.46
C ALA A 285 -5.13 -2.85 -18.58
N ASN A 286 -6.26 -3.34 -19.08
CA ASN A 286 -7.48 -2.56 -19.23
C ASN A 286 -8.17 -2.22 -17.90
N GLN A 287 -7.93 -3.00 -16.85
CA GLN A 287 -8.42 -2.68 -15.50
C GLN A 287 -7.55 -1.62 -14.82
N GLY A 288 -6.32 -1.41 -15.29
CA GLY A 288 -5.35 -0.54 -14.63
C GLY A 288 -4.74 -1.17 -13.38
N TRP A 289 -4.69 -2.51 -13.30
CA TRP A 289 -4.04 -3.21 -12.20
C TRP A 289 -2.53 -3.12 -12.32
N ASP A 290 -1.84 -3.03 -11.18
CA ASP A 290 -0.43 -2.64 -11.13
C ASP A 290 0.53 -3.74 -11.57
N VAL A 291 0.25 -5.00 -11.22
CA VAL A 291 1.18 -6.13 -11.46
C VAL A 291 0.49 -7.30 -12.14
N ALA A 292 1.09 -7.81 -13.21
CA ALA A 292 0.71 -9.07 -13.85
C ALA A 292 1.72 -10.17 -13.47
N SER A 293 1.32 -11.08 -12.58
CA SER A 293 2.11 -12.25 -12.17
C SER A 293 1.78 -13.45 -13.06
N MET A 294 2.78 -13.95 -13.79
CA MET A 294 2.64 -15.04 -14.75
C MET A 294 3.57 -16.21 -14.42
N SER A 295 3.10 -17.10 -13.57
CA SER A 295 3.78 -18.35 -13.19
C SER A 295 3.60 -19.47 -14.21
N LEU A 296 3.73 -19.12 -15.49
CA LEU A 296 3.48 -19.98 -16.64
C LEU A 296 4.49 -19.72 -17.75
N GLY A 297 4.60 -20.63 -18.71
CA GLY A 297 5.55 -20.45 -19.81
C GLY A 297 5.44 -21.44 -20.95
N SER A 298 6.09 -21.09 -22.06
CA SER A 298 6.23 -21.92 -23.24
C SER A 298 7.62 -21.74 -23.87
N SER A 299 8.12 -22.79 -24.52
CA SER A 299 9.41 -22.79 -25.22
C SER A 299 9.43 -21.99 -26.53
N SER A 300 8.31 -21.38 -26.95
CA SER A 300 8.17 -20.75 -28.27
C SER A 300 7.73 -19.29 -28.19
N ASP A 301 8.46 -18.42 -28.90
CA ASP A 301 8.09 -17.02 -29.12
C ASP A 301 6.78 -16.90 -29.92
N SER A 302 6.00 -15.87 -29.63
CA SER A 302 4.80 -15.46 -30.35
C SER A 302 4.65 -13.95 -30.38
N SER A 303 4.36 -13.40 -31.57
CA SER A 303 4.07 -11.97 -31.71
C SER A 303 2.88 -11.53 -30.86
N THR A 304 1.83 -12.35 -30.75
CA THR A 304 0.65 -12.01 -29.96
C THR A 304 0.96 -11.88 -28.47
N MET A 305 1.81 -12.75 -27.93
CA MET A 305 2.21 -12.66 -26.51
C MET A 305 3.10 -11.43 -26.28
N ARG A 306 4.06 -11.20 -27.18
CA ARG A 306 4.93 -10.02 -27.12
C ARG A 306 4.15 -8.71 -27.16
N ASP A 307 3.18 -8.61 -28.07
CA ASP A 307 2.32 -7.43 -28.22
C ASP A 307 1.45 -7.22 -26.97
N ALA A 308 0.94 -8.31 -26.35
CA ALA A 308 0.17 -8.23 -25.12
C ALA A 308 1.02 -7.75 -23.93
N CYS A 309 2.24 -8.30 -23.74
CA CYS A 309 3.15 -7.84 -22.69
C CYS A 309 3.57 -6.37 -22.90
N GLN A 310 3.85 -5.96 -24.15
CA GLN A 310 4.17 -4.56 -24.45
C GLN A 310 2.98 -3.65 -24.13
N TYR A 311 1.76 -4.04 -24.50
CA TYR A 311 0.55 -3.28 -24.20
C TYR A 311 0.36 -3.09 -22.70
N ALA A 312 0.58 -4.13 -21.89
CA ALA A 312 0.48 -4.03 -20.44
C ALA A 312 1.49 -3.04 -19.85
N VAL A 313 2.76 -3.11 -20.26
CA VAL A 313 3.78 -2.14 -19.84
C VAL A 313 3.43 -0.71 -20.27
N ASP A 314 2.94 -0.52 -21.50
CA ASP A 314 2.50 0.78 -22.00
C ASP A 314 1.28 1.36 -21.25
N GLN A 315 0.53 0.52 -20.52
CA GLN A 315 -0.57 0.90 -19.65
C GLN A 315 -0.16 1.04 -18.17
N GLY A 316 1.13 0.92 -17.86
CA GLY A 316 1.60 1.06 -16.47
C GLY A 316 1.49 -0.23 -15.65
N VAL A 317 1.41 -1.41 -16.28
CA VAL A 317 1.46 -2.69 -15.58
C VAL A 317 2.88 -3.25 -15.54
N LEU A 318 3.36 -3.60 -14.34
CA LEU A 318 4.60 -4.36 -14.16
C LEU A 318 4.34 -5.83 -14.49
N VAL A 319 5.02 -6.34 -15.52
CA VAL A 319 4.83 -7.72 -16.00
C VAL A 319 5.96 -8.60 -15.48
N VAL A 320 5.63 -9.63 -14.68
CA VAL A 320 6.60 -10.53 -14.04
C VAL A 320 6.29 -11.96 -14.46
N ALA A 321 7.31 -12.74 -14.86
CA ALA A 321 7.10 -14.12 -15.31
C ALA A 321 8.19 -15.09 -14.85
N ALA A 322 7.77 -16.34 -14.63
CA ALA A 322 8.65 -17.44 -14.28
C ALA A 322 9.59 -17.81 -15.45
N ALA A 323 10.89 -17.98 -15.18
CA ALA A 323 11.88 -18.29 -16.20
C ALA A 323 11.71 -19.67 -16.87
N GLY A 324 11.02 -20.60 -16.22
CA GLY A 324 10.86 -21.99 -16.68
C GLY A 324 11.57 -23.00 -15.79
N ASN A 325 11.26 -24.28 -16.00
CA ASN A 325 11.69 -25.40 -15.14
C ASN A 325 12.45 -26.50 -15.94
N GLU A 326 13.14 -26.11 -17.02
CA GLU A 326 13.84 -27.00 -17.94
C GLU A 326 15.30 -27.27 -17.55
N GLY A 327 15.73 -26.75 -16.40
CA GLY A 327 17.07 -26.91 -15.85
C GLY A 327 17.44 -28.37 -15.54
N PRO A 328 18.74 -28.71 -15.57
CA PRO A 328 19.85 -27.85 -15.95
C PRO A 328 19.93 -27.65 -17.48
N CYS A 329 20.00 -26.40 -17.92
CA CYS A 329 20.11 -26.01 -19.33
C CYS A 329 20.92 -24.72 -19.51
N THR A 330 20.98 -24.18 -20.72
CA THR A 330 21.59 -22.89 -21.06
C THR A 330 20.76 -22.27 -22.17
N ASP A 331 20.47 -20.98 -22.08
CA ASP A 331 19.63 -20.23 -23.02
C ASP A 331 18.25 -20.88 -23.23
N CYS A 332 17.59 -21.18 -22.11
CA CYS A 332 16.35 -21.95 -22.05
C CYS A 332 15.23 -21.22 -21.31
N VAL A 333 15.35 -19.90 -21.14
CA VAL A 333 14.29 -19.06 -20.54
C VAL A 333 13.03 -19.17 -21.40
N SER A 334 11.91 -19.49 -20.77
CA SER A 334 10.60 -19.63 -21.41
C SER A 334 9.98 -18.28 -21.74
N TYR A 335 9.07 -18.25 -22.71
CA TYR A 335 8.20 -17.11 -22.98
C TYR A 335 6.94 -17.19 -22.11
N PRO A 336 6.47 -16.08 -21.50
CA PRO A 336 6.84 -14.69 -21.81
C PRO A 336 8.07 -14.12 -21.09
N ALA A 337 8.68 -14.82 -20.12
CA ALA A 337 9.83 -14.31 -19.36
C ALA A 337 11.00 -13.85 -20.26
N ALA A 338 11.26 -14.52 -21.38
CA ALA A 338 12.31 -14.15 -22.33
C ALA A 338 12.04 -12.87 -23.16
N TYR A 339 10.99 -12.08 -22.86
CA TYR A 339 10.77 -10.78 -23.47
C TYR A 339 11.38 -9.65 -22.64
N ASP A 340 12.10 -8.72 -23.30
CA ASP A 340 12.71 -7.55 -22.65
C ASP A 340 11.71 -6.71 -21.84
N THR A 341 10.42 -6.73 -22.16
CA THR A 341 9.36 -6.01 -21.43
C THR A 341 8.94 -6.69 -20.12
N VAL A 342 9.36 -7.94 -19.89
CA VAL A 342 8.96 -8.76 -18.76
C VAL A 342 10.13 -8.90 -17.79
N VAL A 343 9.84 -8.92 -16.49
CA VAL A 343 10.82 -9.27 -15.45
C VAL A 343 10.91 -10.80 -15.36
N ALA A 344 12.02 -11.37 -15.83
CA ALA A 344 12.25 -12.81 -15.82
C ALA A 344 12.84 -13.29 -14.48
N VAL A 345 12.13 -14.21 -13.82
CA VAL A 345 12.46 -14.66 -12.47
C VAL A 345 12.98 -16.09 -12.44
N SER A 346 14.23 -16.28 -12.00
CA SER A 346 14.83 -17.60 -11.74
C SER A 346 14.61 -18.05 -10.28
N SER A 347 14.83 -19.34 -10.01
CA SER A 347 14.54 -19.97 -8.71
C SER A 347 15.79 -20.27 -7.91
N THR A 348 15.78 -19.95 -6.61
CA THR A 348 16.78 -20.39 -5.63
C THR A 348 16.22 -21.37 -4.60
N ASP A 349 17.11 -22.16 -4.02
CA ASP A 349 16.84 -23.00 -2.85
C ASP A 349 17.20 -22.30 -1.53
N GLY A 350 16.85 -22.92 -0.41
CA GLY A 350 17.13 -22.38 0.94
C GLY A 350 18.61 -22.32 1.33
N SER A 351 19.53 -22.59 0.41
CA SER A 351 20.98 -22.40 0.55
C SER A 351 21.53 -21.32 -0.40
N ASP A 352 20.65 -20.50 -0.97
CA ASP A 352 20.95 -19.47 -1.97
C ASP A 352 21.64 -20.03 -3.22
N SER A 353 21.45 -21.32 -3.50
CA SER A 353 21.91 -21.93 -4.73
C SER A 353 20.79 -21.88 -5.76
N LEU A 354 21.15 -21.75 -7.05
CA LEU A 354 20.19 -21.90 -8.13
C LEU A 354 19.52 -23.27 -8.02
N SER A 355 18.19 -23.30 -7.99
CA SER A 355 17.42 -24.54 -7.96
C SER A 355 17.75 -25.38 -9.19
N SER A 356 17.90 -26.69 -9.00
CA SER A 356 18.38 -27.58 -10.07
C SER A 356 17.52 -27.61 -11.34
N PHE A 357 16.23 -27.27 -11.21
CA PHE A 357 15.27 -27.18 -12.30
C PHE A 357 15.20 -25.80 -12.96
N SER A 358 15.77 -24.74 -12.37
CA SER A 358 15.61 -23.39 -12.89
C SER A 358 16.19 -23.27 -14.29
N SER A 359 15.40 -22.74 -15.22
CA SER A 359 15.91 -22.33 -16.53
C SER A 359 16.88 -21.14 -16.38
N THR A 360 17.84 -21.06 -17.29
CA THR A 360 18.94 -20.09 -17.28
C THR A 360 19.13 -19.47 -18.67
N GLY A 361 19.65 -18.26 -18.71
CA GLY A 361 19.88 -17.52 -19.95
C GLY A 361 20.19 -16.04 -19.69
N PRO A 362 20.67 -15.31 -20.70
CA PRO A 362 20.94 -13.87 -20.57
C PRO A 362 19.69 -13.03 -20.32
N GLU A 363 18.49 -13.60 -20.48
CA GLU A 363 17.21 -12.93 -20.24
C GLU A 363 16.81 -12.86 -18.76
N ILE A 364 17.48 -13.57 -17.85
CA ILE A 364 17.16 -13.53 -16.41
C ILE A 364 17.43 -12.14 -15.84
N ASP A 365 16.42 -11.52 -15.23
CA ASP A 365 16.54 -10.22 -14.56
C ASP A 365 16.90 -10.37 -13.07
N ILE A 366 16.29 -11.32 -12.39
CA ILE A 366 16.33 -11.45 -10.93
C ILE A 366 16.08 -12.90 -10.48
N ALA A 367 16.65 -13.29 -9.35
CA ALA A 367 16.38 -14.56 -8.68
C ALA A 367 15.45 -14.38 -7.47
N ALA A 368 14.63 -15.37 -7.17
CA ALA A 368 13.85 -15.42 -5.93
C ALA A 368 13.66 -16.86 -5.41
N PRO A 369 13.29 -17.04 -4.13
CA PRO A 369 12.99 -18.35 -3.55
C PRO A 369 11.93 -19.13 -4.32
N GLY A 370 12.26 -20.33 -4.79
CA GLY A 370 11.32 -21.16 -5.54
C GLY A 370 11.37 -22.66 -5.25
N GLU A 371 12.26 -23.15 -4.37
CA GLU A 371 12.30 -24.57 -3.98
C GLU A 371 11.74 -24.80 -2.57
N SER A 372 10.77 -25.72 -2.45
CA SER A 372 10.11 -26.05 -1.18
C SER A 372 9.47 -24.82 -0.51
N ILE A 373 8.63 -24.10 -1.26
CA ILE A 373 7.89 -22.94 -0.79
C ILE A 373 6.54 -23.38 -0.24
N LEU A 374 6.28 -23.07 1.03
CA LEU A 374 4.98 -23.25 1.66
C LEU A 374 4.06 -22.10 1.27
N SER A 375 2.89 -22.39 0.74
CA SER A 375 1.85 -21.39 0.45
C SER A 375 0.46 -22.00 0.53
N THR A 376 -0.56 -21.17 0.33
CA THR A 376 -1.97 -21.54 0.23
C THR A 376 -2.24 -22.51 -0.92
N ILE A 377 -3.21 -23.38 -0.75
CA ILE A 377 -3.86 -24.16 -1.82
C ILE A 377 -5.35 -24.18 -1.48
N PRO A 378 -6.25 -24.56 -2.40
CA PRO A 378 -7.66 -24.61 -2.08
C PRO A 378 -7.95 -25.40 -0.80
N GLY A 379 -8.57 -24.73 0.18
CA GLY A 379 -8.85 -25.26 1.52
C GLY A 379 -7.66 -25.58 2.44
N GLY A 380 -6.43 -25.12 2.18
CA GLY A 380 -5.29 -25.39 3.06
C GLY A 380 -3.93 -24.81 2.61
N THR A 381 -2.84 -25.47 3.00
CA THR A 381 -1.47 -25.07 2.59
C THR A 381 -0.65 -26.27 2.13
N ALA A 382 0.28 -26.05 1.20
CA ALA A 382 1.18 -27.08 0.68
C ALA A 382 2.55 -26.53 0.24
N TYR A 383 3.52 -27.43 0.14
CA TYR A 383 4.86 -27.12 -0.38
C TYR A 383 4.95 -27.43 -1.88
N PHE A 384 5.26 -26.42 -2.70
CA PHE A 384 5.60 -26.59 -4.12
C PHE A 384 7.02 -26.12 -4.42
N SER A 385 7.55 -26.54 -5.57
CA SER A 385 8.84 -26.11 -6.09
C SER A 385 8.71 -25.77 -7.57
N GLY A 386 9.25 -24.63 -7.98
CA GLY A 386 9.27 -24.15 -9.35
C GLY A 386 9.64 -22.67 -9.43
N THR A 387 10.06 -22.21 -10.60
CA THR A 387 10.15 -20.76 -10.89
C THR A 387 8.78 -20.08 -10.78
N SER A 388 7.69 -20.86 -10.89
CA SER A 388 6.32 -20.47 -10.55
C SER A 388 6.13 -20.00 -9.12
N MET A 389 6.95 -20.47 -8.16
CA MET A 389 6.90 -20.02 -6.77
C MET A 389 7.86 -18.84 -6.52
N ALA A 390 8.89 -18.68 -7.35
CA ALA A 390 9.79 -17.53 -7.31
C ALA A 390 9.15 -16.26 -7.88
N CYS A 391 8.44 -16.39 -9.01
CA CYS A 391 7.73 -15.30 -9.68
C CYS A 391 6.81 -14.46 -8.76
N PRO A 392 5.95 -15.05 -7.92
CA PRO A 392 5.06 -14.29 -7.04
C PRO A 392 5.78 -13.57 -5.90
N HIS A 393 6.99 -13.98 -5.49
CA HIS A 393 7.77 -13.17 -4.54
C HIS A 393 8.12 -11.81 -5.15
N VAL A 394 8.63 -11.81 -6.39
CA VAL A 394 8.96 -10.57 -7.13
C VAL A 394 7.70 -9.79 -7.47
N SER A 395 6.60 -10.47 -7.79
CA SER A 395 5.31 -9.81 -8.07
C SER A 395 4.77 -9.10 -6.84
N GLY A 396 4.84 -9.74 -5.67
CA GLY A 396 4.47 -9.12 -4.40
C GLY A 396 5.37 -7.93 -4.05
N ALA A 397 6.70 -8.02 -4.25
CA ALA A 397 7.59 -6.88 -4.05
C ALA A 397 7.34 -5.74 -5.05
N GLY A 398 6.98 -6.07 -6.29
CA GLY A 398 6.48 -5.09 -7.26
C GLY A 398 5.22 -4.39 -6.75
N GLY A 399 4.29 -5.13 -6.17
CA GLY A 399 3.09 -4.58 -5.53
C GLY A 399 3.43 -3.59 -4.40
N LEU A 400 4.41 -3.90 -3.54
CA LEU A 400 4.88 -2.97 -2.50
C LEU A 400 5.32 -1.62 -3.09
N LEU A 401 6.09 -1.63 -4.18
CA LEU A 401 6.58 -0.41 -4.83
C LEU A 401 5.45 0.35 -5.51
N MET A 402 4.60 -0.34 -6.28
CA MET A 402 3.51 0.30 -7.03
C MET A 402 2.46 0.92 -6.08
N ALA A 403 2.18 0.28 -4.93
CA ALA A 403 1.33 0.85 -3.88
C ALA A 403 1.83 2.20 -3.33
N ASN A 404 3.12 2.49 -3.53
CA ASN A 404 3.79 3.70 -3.08
C ASN A 404 4.20 4.61 -4.25
N GLY A 405 3.49 4.51 -5.38
CA GLY A 405 3.58 5.49 -6.47
C GLY A 405 4.61 5.23 -7.53
N TYR A 406 5.38 4.15 -7.40
CA TYR A 406 6.44 3.86 -8.35
C TYR A 406 5.80 3.59 -9.72
N SER A 407 6.27 4.27 -10.75
CA SER A 407 5.96 3.86 -12.12
C SER A 407 6.55 2.48 -12.41
N VAL A 408 6.05 1.79 -13.44
CA VAL A 408 6.61 0.49 -13.88
C VAL A 408 8.12 0.52 -14.08
N THR A 409 8.65 1.64 -14.60
CA THR A 409 10.08 1.79 -14.87
C THR A 409 10.86 1.92 -13.57
N GLU A 410 10.36 2.70 -12.62
CA GLU A 410 10.96 2.86 -11.29
C GLU A 410 10.89 1.55 -10.52
N ALA A 411 9.72 0.92 -10.43
CA ALA A 411 9.53 -0.35 -9.75
C ALA A 411 10.49 -1.42 -10.30
N ARG A 412 10.57 -1.57 -11.63
CA ARG A 412 11.52 -2.51 -12.26
C ARG A 412 12.97 -2.18 -11.94
N THR A 413 13.36 -0.90 -12.05
CA THR A 413 14.75 -0.47 -11.82
C THR A 413 15.15 -0.66 -10.36
N THR A 414 14.25 -0.34 -9.43
CA THR A 414 14.45 -0.51 -7.99
C THR A 414 14.57 -1.98 -7.63
N LEU A 415 13.67 -2.86 -8.10
CA LEU A 415 13.77 -4.30 -7.87
C LEU A 415 15.11 -4.88 -8.36
N GLN A 416 15.58 -4.45 -9.53
CA GLN A 416 16.84 -4.93 -10.12
C GLN A 416 18.07 -4.30 -9.48
N GLY A 417 17.98 -3.06 -9.01
CA GLY A 417 19.09 -2.30 -8.44
C GLY A 417 19.38 -2.60 -6.97
N THR A 418 18.43 -3.21 -6.26
CA THR A 418 18.48 -3.45 -4.80
C THR A 418 18.68 -4.91 -4.42
N THR A 419 18.86 -5.80 -5.41
CA THR A 419 19.09 -7.23 -5.17
C THR A 419 20.34 -7.52 -4.34
N GLU A 420 20.31 -8.62 -3.59
CA GLU A 420 21.49 -9.15 -2.90
C GLU A 420 22.36 -10.01 -3.83
N ASP A 421 23.67 -9.73 -3.89
CA ASP A 421 24.65 -10.58 -4.60
C ASP A 421 24.96 -11.85 -3.78
N ILE A 422 24.28 -12.94 -4.14
CA ILE A 422 24.49 -14.28 -3.58
C ILE A 422 25.52 -15.12 -4.37
N GLY A 423 26.25 -14.51 -5.31
CA GLY A 423 27.33 -15.18 -6.05
C GLY A 423 26.87 -16.04 -7.25
N LEU A 424 25.61 -15.89 -7.68
CA LEU A 424 25.13 -16.47 -8.94
C LEU A 424 25.70 -15.73 -10.16
N SER A 425 25.82 -16.43 -11.28
CA SER A 425 26.18 -15.76 -12.53
C SER A 425 24.99 -14.95 -13.06
N THR A 426 25.24 -13.95 -13.91
CA THR A 426 24.16 -13.16 -14.53
C THR A 426 23.16 -14.02 -15.31
N SER A 427 23.60 -15.12 -15.93
CA SER A 427 22.69 -16.03 -16.63
C SER A 427 21.85 -16.92 -15.71
N ASP A 428 22.21 -17.00 -14.42
CA ASP A 428 21.53 -17.81 -13.43
C ASP A 428 20.62 -16.96 -12.53
N GLY A 429 21.10 -15.79 -12.08
CA GLY A 429 20.39 -14.93 -11.13
C GLY A 429 20.20 -13.48 -11.58
N GLY A 430 20.57 -13.12 -12.80
CA GLY A 430 20.42 -11.75 -13.30
C GLY A 430 21.23 -10.76 -12.46
N ASN A 431 20.53 -9.83 -11.81
CA ASN A 431 21.12 -8.83 -10.92
C ASN A 431 21.43 -9.36 -9.52
N GLY A 432 20.77 -10.44 -9.09
CA GLY A 432 20.92 -11.01 -7.76
C GLY A 432 19.62 -11.58 -7.21
N LEU A 433 19.60 -11.91 -5.92
CA LEU A 433 18.40 -12.34 -5.22
C LEU A 433 17.54 -11.14 -4.81
N LEU A 434 16.22 -11.24 -4.97
CA LEU A 434 15.28 -10.25 -4.47
C LEU A 434 15.53 -9.90 -3.00
N ASN A 435 15.58 -8.61 -2.70
CA ASN A 435 15.57 -8.06 -1.36
C ASN A 435 14.47 -6.99 -1.27
N ALA A 436 13.34 -7.35 -0.66
CA ALA A 436 12.17 -6.49 -0.54
C ALA A 436 12.41 -5.31 0.42
N GLU A 437 13.17 -5.52 1.51
CA GLU A 437 13.55 -4.44 2.44
C GLU A 437 14.36 -3.35 1.72
N ALA A 438 15.39 -3.75 0.99
CA ALA A 438 16.23 -2.83 0.23
C ALA A 438 15.45 -2.13 -0.89
N ALA A 439 14.54 -2.85 -1.56
CA ALA A 439 13.66 -2.24 -2.56
C ALA A 439 12.70 -1.21 -1.95
N ALA A 440 12.15 -1.51 -0.76
CA ALA A 440 11.23 -0.63 -0.04
C ALA A 440 11.93 0.47 0.78
N ALA A 441 13.26 0.53 0.81
CA ALA A 441 13.98 1.53 1.60
C ALA A 441 13.65 2.98 1.17
N ASP A 442 13.43 3.20 -0.13
CA ASP A 442 13.08 4.53 -0.66
C ASP A 442 11.61 4.90 -0.35
N ILE A 443 10.71 3.93 -0.21
CA ILE A 443 9.35 4.15 0.33
C ILE A 443 9.44 4.79 1.73
N GLN A 444 10.43 4.38 2.53
CA GLN A 444 10.63 4.94 3.87
C GLN A 444 11.19 6.35 3.89
N ASN A 445 11.75 6.84 2.77
CA ASN A 445 12.33 8.17 2.70
C ASN A 445 11.35 9.20 2.11
N MET A 446 10.33 8.80 1.34
CA MET A 446 9.44 9.78 0.73
C MET A 446 8.60 10.53 1.79
N ILE A 447 8.83 11.84 1.87
CA ILE A 447 8.15 12.76 2.80
C ILE A 447 7.15 13.68 2.10
N GLY A 448 7.08 13.65 0.78
CA GLY A 448 6.16 14.50 0.01
C GLY A 448 6.27 14.29 -1.50
N GLU A 449 5.51 15.08 -2.25
CA GLU A 449 5.56 15.15 -3.71
C GLU A 449 5.13 16.54 -4.18
N ALA A 450 5.49 16.89 -5.41
CA ALA A 450 5.12 18.16 -6.02
C ALA A 450 4.74 17.94 -7.50
N ASP A 451 3.58 18.43 -7.93
CA ASP A 451 3.21 18.41 -9.35
C ASP A 451 2.21 19.52 -9.74
N THR A 452 1.74 19.49 -10.99
CA THR A 452 0.78 20.41 -11.60
C THR A 452 -0.40 19.66 -12.18
N ILE A 453 -1.62 20.16 -11.91
CA ILE A 453 -2.86 19.65 -12.51
C ILE A 453 -3.67 20.77 -13.18
N SER A 454 -4.39 20.45 -14.26
CA SER A 454 -5.30 21.39 -14.94
C SER A 454 -6.71 21.30 -14.36
N VAL A 455 -7.14 22.32 -13.63
CA VAL A 455 -8.36 22.30 -12.81
C VAL A 455 -9.32 23.42 -13.22
N ASP A 456 -10.63 23.18 -13.19
CA ASP A 456 -11.71 24.17 -13.39
C ASP A 456 -12.60 24.30 -12.14
N GLU A 457 -13.82 24.84 -12.26
CA GLU A 457 -14.74 25.00 -11.13
C GLU A 457 -15.24 23.69 -10.51
N ASN A 458 -15.05 22.55 -11.17
CA ASN A 458 -15.50 21.25 -10.71
C ASN A 458 -14.45 20.59 -9.81
N TRP A 459 -14.92 19.87 -8.79
CA TRP A 459 -14.04 19.05 -7.96
C TRP A 459 -13.39 17.95 -8.81
N GLN A 460 -12.07 17.90 -8.76
CA GLN A 460 -11.25 16.88 -9.41
C GLN A 460 -10.42 16.17 -8.34
N THR A 461 -10.37 14.84 -8.44
CA THR A 461 -9.49 14.02 -7.60
C THR A 461 -8.08 14.04 -8.18
N VAL A 462 -7.11 14.36 -7.33
CA VAL A 462 -5.68 14.16 -7.57
C VAL A 462 -5.30 12.88 -6.86
N ASN A 463 -4.83 11.89 -7.62
CA ASN A 463 -4.20 10.71 -7.06
C ASN A 463 -2.75 11.07 -6.76
N LEU A 464 -2.32 10.78 -5.54
CA LEU A 464 -0.96 10.99 -5.08
C LEU A 464 -0.10 9.85 -5.58
N GLU A 465 1.13 10.15 -5.98
CA GLU A 465 2.14 9.10 -6.15
C GLU A 465 2.39 8.46 -4.79
N GLY A 466 2.52 9.27 -3.73
CA GLY A 466 2.81 8.74 -2.41
C GLY A 466 1.62 8.24 -1.60
N ALA A 467 1.92 7.31 -0.68
CA ALA A 467 1.03 6.96 0.42
C ALA A 467 1.45 7.68 1.72
N TYR A 468 0.63 8.61 2.18
CA TYR A 468 0.88 9.46 3.34
C TYR A 468 0.00 9.08 4.53
N THR A 469 0.48 9.27 5.75
CA THR A 469 -0.35 9.04 6.97
C THR A 469 -1.19 10.28 7.29
N ASP A 470 -0.60 11.47 7.21
CA ASP A 470 -1.25 12.76 7.46
C ASP A 470 -0.75 13.80 6.44
N PRO A 471 -1.21 13.74 5.18
CA PRO A 471 -0.70 14.61 4.12
C PRO A 471 -1.16 16.06 4.32
N VAL A 472 -0.20 16.99 4.17
CA VAL A 472 -0.45 18.42 4.16
C VAL A 472 -0.29 18.96 2.75
N VAL A 473 -1.40 19.43 2.17
CA VAL A 473 -1.46 19.94 0.80
C VAL A 473 -1.39 21.47 0.81
N VAL A 474 -0.53 22.06 -0.01
CA VAL A 474 -0.56 23.48 -0.35
C VAL A 474 -0.61 23.67 -1.85
N THR A 475 -1.41 24.64 -2.31
CA THR A 475 -1.61 24.87 -3.74
C THR A 475 -1.36 26.32 -4.14
N ALA A 476 -1.16 26.55 -5.44
CA ALA A 476 -1.18 27.87 -6.06
C ALA A 476 -1.70 27.80 -7.50
N VAL A 477 -2.47 28.81 -7.90
CA VAL A 477 -2.97 28.88 -9.28
C VAL A 477 -1.89 29.48 -10.19
N GLY A 478 -1.33 28.65 -11.08
CA GLY A 478 -0.08 28.93 -11.79
C GLY A 478 -0.22 29.54 -13.18
N THR A 479 -1.44 29.63 -13.72
CA THR A 479 -1.74 30.32 -14.98
C THR A 479 -2.75 31.44 -14.76
N PHE A 480 -2.94 32.27 -15.79
CA PHE A 480 -3.93 33.35 -15.82
C PHE A 480 -4.69 33.26 -17.14
N ASN A 481 -5.57 32.26 -17.22
CA ASN A 481 -6.42 31.99 -18.37
C ASN A 481 -7.74 32.76 -18.26
N ASP A 482 -8.19 33.05 -17.04
CA ASP A 482 -9.34 33.90 -16.76
C ASP A 482 -8.97 35.11 -15.89
N ALA A 483 -9.68 36.23 -16.09
CA ALA A 483 -9.43 37.47 -15.38
C ALA A 483 -10.15 37.54 -14.03
N ASP A 484 -11.18 36.72 -13.84
CA ASP A 484 -11.94 36.69 -12.61
C ASP A 484 -11.07 36.17 -11.45
N PRO A 485 -11.22 36.73 -10.23
CA PRO A 485 -10.43 36.36 -9.07
C PRO A 485 -10.87 34.98 -8.55
N VAL A 486 -9.87 34.15 -8.32
CA VAL A 486 -10.04 32.75 -8.00
C VAL A 486 -8.94 32.31 -7.05
N HIS A 487 -9.22 31.27 -6.27
CA HIS A 487 -8.21 30.53 -5.53
C HIS A 487 -8.46 29.03 -5.68
N ALA A 488 -7.46 28.21 -5.36
CA ALA A 488 -7.63 26.76 -5.32
C ALA A 488 -8.15 26.32 -3.95
N ARG A 489 -9.27 25.60 -3.95
CA ARG A 489 -9.88 25.02 -2.74
C ARG A 489 -9.57 23.53 -2.69
N VAL A 490 -9.16 23.03 -1.54
CA VAL A 490 -8.79 21.63 -1.32
C VAL A 490 -9.74 21.00 -0.30
N ARG A 491 -10.08 19.72 -0.49
CA ARG A 491 -10.78 18.89 0.51
C ARG A 491 -10.37 17.42 0.41
N ASN A 492 -10.80 16.62 1.38
CA ASN A 492 -10.65 15.17 1.37
C ASN A 492 -9.20 14.72 1.13
N ALA A 493 -8.22 15.44 1.69
CA ALA A 493 -6.84 14.99 1.70
C ALA A 493 -6.71 13.75 2.59
N GLY A 494 -6.49 12.61 1.95
CA GLY A 494 -6.28 11.30 2.57
C GLY A 494 -5.01 10.66 2.03
N SER A 495 -4.72 9.43 2.47
CA SER A 495 -3.41 8.81 2.29
C SER A 495 -2.89 8.75 0.86
N GLY A 496 -3.76 8.54 -0.14
CA GLY A 496 -3.36 8.46 -1.55
C GLY A 496 -4.06 9.43 -2.49
N SER A 497 -4.83 10.41 -1.97
CA SER A 497 -5.51 11.38 -2.83
C SER A 497 -6.00 12.62 -2.09
N PHE A 498 -6.27 13.68 -2.84
CA PHE A 498 -7.07 14.82 -2.39
C PHE A 498 -7.99 15.31 -3.51
N GLU A 499 -8.99 16.13 -3.19
CA GLU A 499 -9.80 16.81 -4.19
C GLU A 499 -9.46 18.30 -4.24
N VAL A 500 -9.42 18.86 -5.45
CA VAL A 500 -9.16 20.28 -5.71
C VAL A 500 -10.15 20.85 -6.72
N ARG A 501 -10.46 22.14 -6.58
CA ARG A 501 -11.18 22.93 -7.59
C ARG A 501 -10.67 24.38 -7.61
N LEU A 502 -10.99 25.08 -8.69
CA LEU A 502 -10.97 26.54 -8.70
C LEU A 502 -12.25 27.06 -8.04
N GLU A 503 -12.10 27.97 -7.08
CA GLU A 503 -13.19 28.60 -6.35
C GLU A 503 -13.16 30.11 -6.55
N GLU A 504 -14.19 30.62 -7.21
CA GLU A 504 -14.42 32.06 -7.33
C GLU A 504 -15.13 32.60 -6.08
N TRP A 505 -14.97 33.90 -5.84
CA TRP A 505 -15.73 34.63 -4.83
C TRP A 505 -17.22 34.70 -5.18
N ALA A 506 -18.10 34.81 -4.17
CA ALA A 506 -19.54 34.59 -4.36
C ALA A 506 -20.24 35.67 -5.23
N TYR A 507 -19.62 36.84 -5.42
CA TYR A 507 -20.11 37.88 -6.33
C TYR A 507 -19.86 37.59 -7.82
N GLN A 508 -19.06 36.55 -8.15
CA GLN A 508 -18.82 36.10 -9.52
C GLN A 508 -19.88 35.07 -9.96
N ASP A 509 -19.75 34.54 -11.17
CA ASP A 509 -20.76 33.65 -11.76
C ASP A 509 -20.49 32.15 -11.48
N GLY A 510 -19.33 31.83 -10.90
CA GLY A 510 -18.92 30.49 -10.49
C GLY A 510 -18.38 29.63 -11.61
N ALA A 511 -18.28 30.14 -12.84
CA ALA A 511 -17.67 29.44 -13.97
C ALA A 511 -16.28 30.00 -14.21
N HIS A 512 -15.25 29.14 -14.24
CA HIS A 512 -13.89 29.61 -14.42
C HIS A 512 -13.15 28.76 -15.46
N THR A 513 -12.50 29.40 -16.42
CA THR A 513 -11.67 28.69 -17.40
C THR A 513 -10.58 27.88 -16.68
N SER A 514 -10.33 26.64 -17.10
CA SER A 514 -9.34 25.79 -16.43
C SER A 514 -7.97 26.48 -16.32
N GLU A 515 -7.34 26.38 -15.15
CA GLU A 515 -6.00 26.89 -14.87
C GLU A 515 -5.09 25.75 -14.40
N ALA A 516 -3.79 25.88 -14.64
CA ALA A 516 -2.81 24.94 -14.10
C ALA A 516 -2.59 25.26 -12.61
N VAL A 517 -3.09 24.40 -11.73
CA VAL A 517 -2.89 24.45 -10.28
C VAL A 517 -1.64 23.67 -9.93
N GLN A 518 -0.70 24.36 -9.28
CA GLN A 518 0.52 23.82 -8.69
C GLN A 518 0.17 23.26 -7.31
N TYR A 519 0.67 22.08 -6.95
CA TYR A 519 0.50 21.53 -5.60
C TYR A 519 1.78 20.92 -5.05
N ILE A 520 1.93 21.03 -3.72
CA ILE A 520 2.96 20.33 -2.95
C ILE A 520 2.24 19.61 -1.81
N VAL A 521 2.51 18.32 -1.66
CA VAL A 521 2.07 17.49 -0.53
C VAL A 521 3.27 17.12 0.30
N VAL A 522 3.17 17.25 1.61
CA VAL A 522 4.20 16.83 2.56
C VAL A 522 3.55 16.14 3.75
N GLU A 523 4.07 15.00 4.16
CA GLU A 523 3.67 14.29 5.38
C GLU A 523 3.78 15.21 6.60
N ALA A 524 2.80 15.23 7.48
CA ALA A 524 2.88 16.06 8.69
C ALA A 524 4.08 15.64 9.56
N GLY A 525 4.90 16.61 9.96
CA GLY A 525 6.14 16.30 10.65
C GLY A 525 7.21 17.37 10.50
N ALA A 526 8.38 17.08 11.06
CA ALA A 526 9.57 17.89 10.88
C ALA A 526 10.58 17.06 10.10
N HIS A 527 10.77 17.43 8.85
CA HIS A 527 11.54 16.68 7.87
C HIS A 527 12.76 17.47 7.41
N ARG A 528 13.69 16.75 6.77
CA ARG A 528 14.76 17.37 5.99
C ARG A 528 14.81 16.66 4.65
N THR A 529 14.61 17.39 3.56
CA THR A 529 14.71 16.81 2.23
C THR A 529 16.14 16.30 1.97
N GLU A 530 16.35 15.39 1.01
CA GLU A 530 17.68 14.88 0.62
C GLU A 530 18.71 16.02 0.38
N ALA A 531 18.30 17.10 -0.28
CA ALA A 531 19.13 18.31 -0.48
C ALA A 531 19.38 19.16 0.79
N GLY A 532 18.89 18.73 1.94
CA GLY A 532 19.06 19.38 3.23
C GLY A 532 18.04 20.47 3.56
N VAL A 533 16.98 20.67 2.76
CA VAL A 533 15.96 21.71 2.99
C VAL A 533 15.09 21.28 4.18
N PRO A 534 15.03 22.06 5.27
CA PRO A 534 14.17 21.73 6.40
C PRO A 534 12.71 22.06 6.07
N LEU A 535 11.82 21.09 6.26
CA LEU A 535 10.37 21.26 6.13
C LEU A 535 9.69 20.97 7.47
N VAL A 536 8.69 21.77 7.81
CA VAL A 536 7.79 21.48 8.93
C VAL A 536 6.37 21.58 8.40
N ALA A 537 5.72 20.44 8.28
CA ALA A 537 4.34 20.34 7.83
C ALA A 537 3.40 20.02 9.01
N GLY A 538 2.20 20.56 8.98
CA GLY A 538 1.15 20.17 9.91
C GLY A 538 -0.17 20.83 9.60
N THR A 539 -1.13 20.65 10.50
CA THR A 539 -2.46 21.23 10.39
C THR A 539 -2.83 22.04 11.63
N THR A 540 -3.74 23.00 11.45
CA THR A 540 -4.39 23.73 12.54
C THR A 540 -5.85 23.99 12.17
N THR A 541 -6.64 24.46 13.12
CA THR A 541 -8.00 24.95 12.86
C THR A 541 -8.03 26.47 12.85
N ALA A 542 -8.72 27.05 11.88
CA ALA A 542 -9.03 28.49 11.86
C ALA A 542 -10.47 28.71 11.38
N ASN A 543 -11.08 29.78 11.87
CA ASN A 543 -12.42 30.20 11.48
C ASN A 543 -12.44 31.73 11.32
N GLY A 544 -12.99 32.20 10.20
CA GLY A 544 -13.06 33.62 9.88
C GLY A 544 -11.79 34.42 10.19
N ARG A 545 -11.95 35.70 10.52
CA ARG A 545 -10.84 36.65 10.72
C ARG A 545 -10.15 36.57 12.10
N ASP A 546 -10.51 35.60 12.94
CA ASP A 546 -9.82 35.40 14.21
C ASP A 546 -8.44 34.77 13.96
N TRP A 547 -7.41 35.33 14.58
CA TRP A 547 -6.04 34.86 14.42
C TRP A 547 -5.77 33.64 15.31
N THR A 548 -5.46 32.50 14.69
CA THR A 548 -4.95 31.31 15.38
C THR A 548 -3.43 31.32 15.35
N THR A 549 -2.79 31.32 16.53
CA THR A 549 -1.33 31.15 16.64
C THR A 549 -0.95 29.68 16.55
N VAL A 550 -0.17 29.33 15.54
CA VAL A 550 0.45 28.02 15.36
C VAL A 550 1.86 28.04 15.94
N ASN A 551 2.24 26.97 16.65
CA ASN A 551 3.59 26.79 17.18
C ASN A 551 4.27 25.65 16.43
N PHE A 552 5.48 25.86 15.93
CA PHE A 552 6.27 24.80 15.33
C PHE A 552 6.76 23.83 16.40
N SER A 553 6.68 22.54 16.13
CA SER A 553 7.20 21.47 16.99
C SER A 553 8.73 21.30 16.88
N SER A 554 9.38 21.99 15.93
CA SER A 554 10.81 21.82 15.61
C SER A 554 11.74 22.77 16.39
N SER A 555 13.03 22.43 16.48
CA SER A 555 14.03 23.09 17.34
C SER A 555 14.87 24.19 16.67
N TRP A 556 14.55 24.63 15.44
CA TRP A 556 15.41 25.49 14.61
C TRP A 556 14.96 26.97 14.53
N LYS A 557 15.89 27.94 14.44
CA LYS A 557 15.65 29.40 14.21
C LYS A 557 16.80 30.09 13.44
N PRO A 558 16.59 30.94 12.39
CA PRO A 558 15.70 32.13 12.34
C PRO A 558 14.79 32.30 11.08
N GLN A 559 13.66 33.03 11.24
CA GLN A 559 12.58 33.41 10.28
C GLN A 559 12.08 32.30 9.33
N SER A 560 10.87 31.77 9.54
CA SER A 560 10.25 30.79 8.64
C SER A 560 9.47 31.47 7.52
N HIS A 561 9.56 30.93 6.31
CA HIS A 561 8.56 31.13 5.26
C HIS A 561 7.45 30.08 5.44
N VAL A 562 6.20 30.51 5.43
CA VAL A 562 5.04 29.65 5.74
C VAL A 562 4.04 29.69 4.58
N TYR A 563 3.65 28.52 4.13
CA TYR A 563 2.69 28.31 3.05
C TYR A 563 1.46 27.68 3.67
N THR A 564 0.29 28.27 3.46
CA THR A 564 -0.97 27.83 4.09
C THR A 564 -2.01 27.56 3.04
N GLN A 565 -2.93 26.65 3.35
CA GLN A 565 -4.00 26.22 2.48
C GLN A 565 -5.20 25.75 3.31
N VAL A 566 -6.40 26.16 2.93
CA VAL A 566 -7.63 25.54 3.45
C VAL A 566 -7.75 24.14 2.84
N MET A 567 -7.80 23.11 3.68
CA MET A 567 -7.85 21.69 3.28
C MET A 567 -9.19 21.02 3.56
N THR A 568 -10.19 21.79 3.98
CA THR A 568 -11.57 21.34 4.16
C THR A 568 -12.55 22.30 3.49
N ASN A 569 -13.78 21.82 3.37
CA ASN A 569 -14.91 22.58 2.82
C ASN A 569 -16.10 22.42 3.77
N ASN A 570 -15.88 22.82 5.03
CA ASN A 570 -16.89 22.76 6.10
C ASN A 570 -17.92 23.89 5.96
N ASP A 571 -17.51 25.00 5.36
CA ASP A 571 -18.40 26.05 4.85
C ASP A 571 -18.27 26.15 3.32
N VAL A 572 -19.39 26.46 2.65
CA VAL A 572 -19.43 26.62 1.19
C VAL A 572 -19.00 28.02 0.75
N THR A 573 -18.87 28.95 1.69
CA THR A 573 -18.47 30.33 1.41
C THR A 573 -16.99 30.35 1.00
N PRO A 574 -16.63 31.02 -0.12
CA PRO A 574 -15.25 31.15 -0.54
C PRO A 574 -14.38 31.79 0.53
N THR A 575 -13.21 31.20 0.79
CA THR A 575 -12.31 31.68 1.83
C THR A 575 -10.85 31.41 1.48
N SER A 576 -9.97 32.35 1.84
CA SER A 576 -8.53 32.19 1.68
C SER A 576 -7.78 32.42 2.98
N THR A 577 -6.58 31.86 3.10
CA THR A 577 -5.76 32.04 4.30
C THR A 577 -4.94 33.31 4.24
N ARG A 578 -4.88 34.06 5.34
CA ARG A 578 -3.89 35.13 5.56
C ARG A 578 -3.02 34.78 6.76
N ILE A 579 -1.75 35.17 6.70
CA ILE A 579 -0.81 34.95 7.80
C ILE A 579 -0.20 36.24 8.31
N THR A 580 0.17 36.25 9.59
CA THR A 580 0.97 37.31 10.21
C THR A 580 1.91 36.73 11.25
N ARG A 581 2.80 37.58 11.77
CA ARG A 581 3.80 37.19 12.80
C ARG A 581 4.58 35.92 12.45
N ALA A 582 4.84 35.65 11.16
CA ALA A 582 5.67 34.54 10.69
C ALA A 582 7.10 34.70 11.23
N GLY A 583 7.36 33.99 12.32
CA GLY A 583 8.60 34.00 13.06
C GLY A 583 9.26 32.64 13.00
N ALA A 584 10.22 32.43 13.89
CA ALA A 584 10.99 31.19 13.91
C ALA A 584 10.38 30.11 14.83
N GLU A 585 9.37 30.44 15.64
CA GLU A 585 8.67 29.50 16.55
C GLU A 585 7.19 29.42 16.22
N THR A 586 6.64 30.49 15.64
CA THR A 586 5.20 30.64 15.48
C THR A 586 4.89 31.41 14.21
N PHE A 587 3.68 31.22 13.73
CA PHE A 587 2.98 32.17 12.86
C PHE A 587 1.54 32.25 13.30
N ASP A 588 0.83 33.29 12.88
CA ASP A 588 -0.62 33.34 12.99
C ASP A 588 -1.24 33.12 11.63
N VAL A 589 -2.40 32.47 11.62
CA VAL A 589 -3.24 32.29 10.43
C VAL A 589 -4.69 32.62 10.74
N SER A 590 -5.39 33.15 9.74
CA SER A 590 -6.83 33.40 9.75
C SER A 590 -7.43 33.10 8.37
N CYS A 591 -8.74 32.94 8.32
CA CYS A 591 -9.53 32.71 7.11
C CYS A 591 -10.26 34.00 6.70
N HIS A 592 -10.15 34.39 5.44
CA HIS A 592 -10.70 35.64 4.93
C HIS A 592 -11.73 35.33 3.85
N GLU A 593 -13.00 35.65 4.13
CA GLU A 593 -14.11 35.62 3.18
C GLU A 593 -14.24 36.95 2.42
N GLU A 594 -15.24 37.06 1.54
CA GLU A 594 -15.55 38.28 0.78
C GLU A 594 -15.98 39.48 1.65
N GLU A 595 -15.67 40.69 1.18
CA GLU A 595 -15.80 41.94 1.94
C GLU A 595 -17.25 42.42 2.12
N THR A 596 -18.21 42.04 1.28
CA THR A 596 -19.62 42.46 1.44
C THR A 596 -20.31 41.82 2.63
N ASN A 597 -19.87 40.63 3.04
CA ASN A 597 -20.25 40.02 4.30
C ASN A 597 -19.64 40.76 5.52
N GLU A 598 -18.77 41.75 5.30
CA GLU A 598 -18.13 42.58 6.34
C GLU A 598 -18.87 43.89 6.63
N SER A 599 -19.94 44.21 5.89
CA SER A 599 -20.63 45.52 5.96
C SER A 599 -21.75 45.62 7.00
N ASP A 600 -22.20 44.51 7.59
CA ASP A 600 -23.09 44.56 8.75
C ASP A 600 -22.28 44.53 10.04
N SER A 601 -22.67 45.38 10.99
CA SER A 601 -22.06 45.58 12.31
C SER A 601 -22.13 44.35 13.25
N SER A 602 -22.38 43.17 12.68
CA SER A 602 -22.37 41.85 13.27
C SER A 602 -21.04 41.18 12.94
N TRP A 603 -20.02 41.41 13.78
CA TRP A 603 -18.73 40.72 13.78
C TRP A 603 -18.88 39.24 14.19
N THR A 604 -19.81 38.52 13.60
CA THR A 604 -20.00 37.10 13.87
C THR A 604 -19.03 36.34 12.99
N ASN A 605 -18.02 35.77 13.62
CA ASN A 605 -17.14 34.73 13.12
C ASN A 605 -17.99 33.48 12.77
N ASP A 606 -18.80 33.57 11.71
CA ASP A 606 -19.85 32.58 11.36
C ASP A 606 -19.37 31.56 10.32
N HIS A 607 -18.15 31.73 9.79
CA HIS A 607 -17.51 30.69 8.98
C HIS A 607 -17.22 29.48 9.86
N ALA A 608 -17.58 28.29 9.38
CA ALA A 608 -17.28 27.05 10.09
C ALA A 608 -15.76 26.89 10.32
N ASP A 609 -15.39 26.16 11.37
CA ASP A 609 -14.01 25.75 11.59
C ASP A 609 -13.48 25.01 10.36
N GLU A 610 -12.40 25.51 9.74
CA GLU A 610 -11.70 24.84 8.65
C GLU A 610 -10.34 24.30 9.13
N THR A 611 -9.95 23.15 8.58
CA THR A 611 -8.61 22.61 8.71
C THR A 611 -7.68 23.34 7.74
N ILE A 612 -6.67 23.99 8.29
CA ILE A 612 -5.64 24.70 7.55
C ILE A 612 -4.36 23.87 7.57
N GLY A 613 -3.93 23.43 6.40
CA GLY A 613 -2.61 22.87 6.19
C GLY A 613 -1.56 23.96 6.18
N PHE A 614 -0.38 23.68 6.74
CA PHE A 614 0.77 24.55 6.62
C PHE A 614 2.05 23.77 6.34
N ILE A 615 2.89 24.32 5.47
CA ILE A 615 4.27 23.90 5.27
C ILE A 615 5.16 25.09 5.58
N ALA A 616 6.12 24.92 6.47
CA ALA A 616 7.08 25.93 6.86
C ALA A 616 8.51 25.51 6.50
N THR A 617 9.28 26.44 5.97
CA THR A 617 10.70 26.23 5.64
C THR A 617 11.53 27.47 5.97
N GLN A 618 12.85 27.40 5.79
CA GLN A 618 13.75 28.54 5.96
C GLN A 618 13.99 29.26 4.64
N PRO A 619 14.22 30.59 4.66
CA PRO A 619 14.82 31.29 3.54
C PRO A 619 16.19 30.68 3.25
N GLN A 620 16.33 30.01 2.12
CA GLN A 620 17.58 29.41 1.66
C GLN A 620 17.79 29.71 0.19
N SER A 621 19.05 29.95 -0.19
CA SER A 621 19.49 29.87 -1.59
C SER A 621 19.48 28.42 -2.04
N ARG A 622 19.12 28.13 -3.31
CA ARG A 622 19.13 26.77 -3.89
C ARG A 622 20.42 26.04 -3.51
N VAL A 623 20.29 24.87 -2.88
CA VAL A 623 21.42 24.18 -2.23
C VAL A 623 22.17 23.26 -3.22
N ASP A 624 21.59 22.91 -4.38
CA ASP A 624 22.23 22.08 -5.39
C ASP A 624 21.64 22.14 -6.81
N ASN A 625 22.32 21.44 -7.73
CA ASN A 625 21.90 21.11 -9.09
C ASN A 625 20.81 20.01 -9.17
N ALA A 626 20.23 19.58 -8.03
CA ALA A 626 19.31 18.42 -7.94
C ALA A 626 17.83 18.82 -7.82
N GLY A 627 17.49 20.11 -7.96
CA GLY A 627 16.09 20.54 -8.16
C GLY A 627 15.30 20.81 -6.88
N VAL A 628 15.94 20.79 -5.71
CA VAL A 628 15.21 20.81 -4.44
C VAL A 628 15.13 22.24 -3.87
N GLY A 629 13.91 22.78 -3.85
CA GLY A 629 13.46 23.81 -2.92
C GLY A 629 14.22 25.15 -2.94
N GLU A 630 13.78 26.12 -3.74
CA GLU A 630 14.17 27.51 -3.49
C GLU A 630 13.11 28.21 -2.62
N SER A 631 13.55 28.96 -1.59
CA SER A 631 12.66 29.88 -0.88
C SER A 631 13.09 31.33 -0.94
N ILE A 632 12.57 32.04 -1.95
CA ILE A 632 12.96 33.42 -2.27
C ILE A 632 12.06 34.41 -1.54
N ALA A 633 12.69 35.37 -0.88
CA ALA A 633 12.09 36.66 -0.57
C ALA A 633 11.90 37.45 -1.88
N SER A 634 10.73 37.39 -2.53
CA SER A 634 10.58 37.95 -3.88
C SER A 634 9.39 38.91 -4.00
N SER A 635 9.75 40.18 -4.25
CA SER A 635 8.88 41.32 -4.55
C SER A 635 7.86 41.76 -3.48
N ILE A 636 7.43 43.02 -3.61
CA ILE A 636 6.41 43.64 -2.77
C ILE A 636 5.17 43.86 -3.64
N PRO A 637 4.41 42.80 -4.01
CA PRO A 637 3.34 42.95 -4.97
C PRO A 637 2.30 43.92 -4.44
N THR A 638 1.95 44.88 -5.30
CA THR A 638 0.68 45.58 -5.24
C THR A 638 -0.28 44.84 -6.17
N ASP A 639 -1.29 45.54 -6.67
CA ASP A 639 -2.14 45.19 -7.80
C ASP A 639 -1.38 45.00 -9.15
N ALA A 640 -0.12 45.43 -9.23
CA ALA A 640 0.70 45.34 -10.43
C ALA A 640 1.47 44.01 -10.54
N TRP A 641 1.47 43.42 -11.74
CA TRP A 641 2.30 42.26 -12.06
C TRP A 641 3.79 42.57 -11.87
N THR A 642 4.46 41.74 -11.07
CA THR A 642 5.89 41.82 -10.82
C THR A 642 6.56 40.51 -11.21
N THR A 643 7.60 40.59 -12.03
CA THR A 643 8.43 39.44 -12.40
C THR A 643 9.37 39.09 -11.25
N ASN A 644 9.37 37.82 -10.86
CA ASN A 644 10.27 37.22 -9.91
C ASN A 644 11.14 36.20 -10.64
N GLU A 645 12.45 36.33 -10.47
CA GLU A 645 13.42 35.40 -11.03
C GLU A 645 13.79 34.37 -9.95
N PHE A 646 13.95 33.12 -10.37
CA PHE A 646 14.61 32.11 -9.54
C PHE A 646 16.11 32.45 -9.43
N GLN A 647 16.76 32.14 -8.31
CA GLN A 647 18.20 32.42 -8.16
C GLN A 647 19.02 31.71 -9.23
N GLU A 648 18.57 30.53 -9.64
CA GLU A 648 19.12 29.74 -10.74
C GLU A 648 17.98 29.15 -11.57
N SER A 649 18.23 28.91 -12.86
CA SER A 649 17.22 28.26 -13.71
C SER A 649 17.09 26.77 -13.39
N TYR A 650 15.87 26.28 -13.35
CA TYR A 650 15.53 24.86 -13.25
C TYR A 650 15.76 24.14 -14.59
N SER A 651 15.86 22.82 -14.54
CA SER A 651 16.00 22.00 -15.75
C SER A 651 14.69 21.95 -16.55
N THR A 652 13.57 21.99 -15.84
CA THR A 652 12.20 22.06 -16.33
C THR A 652 11.45 23.21 -15.64
N THR A 653 10.16 23.40 -15.93
CA THR A 653 9.36 24.40 -15.21
C THR A 653 9.04 23.85 -13.82
N PRO A 654 9.44 24.52 -12.72
CA PRO A 654 9.24 24.00 -11.37
C PRO A 654 7.81 24.18 -10.89
N VAL A 655 7.40 23.31 -9.97
CA VAL A 655 6.20 23.53 -9.14
C VAL A 655 6.45 24.70 -8.23
N THR A 656 5.57 25.72 -8.26
CA THR A 656 5.84 27.02 -7.65
C THR A 656 4.66 27.50 -6.82
N ILE A 657 4.87 27.69 -5.52
CA ILE A 657 3.86 28.12 -4.54
C ILE A 657 4.27 29.46 -3.92
N PRO A 658 3.82 30.61 -4.45
CA PRO A 658 3.98 31.90 -3.79
C PRO A 658 2.92 32.11 -2.70
N ARG A 659 3.30 32.61 -1.53
CA ARG A 659 2.38 33.00 -0.45
C ARG A 659 2.80 34.29 0.24
N MET A 660 1.81 35.14 0.54
CA MET A 660 1.99 36.33 1.37
C MET A 660 2.39 35.92 2.79
N GLN A 661 3.39 36.61 3.33
CA GLN A 661 4.04 36.35 4.61
C GLN A 661 3.80 37.47 5.63
N SER A 662 3.10 38.53 5.21
CA SER A 662 2.76 39.70 6.01
C SER A 662 1.27 39.98 5.95
N PHE A 663 0.81 40.84 6.85
CA PHE A 663 -0.54 41.39 6.82
C PHE A 663 -0.45 42.90 6.97
N PHE A 664 -0.23 43.59 5.84
CA PHE A 664 -0.19 45.05 5.79
C PHE A 664 -1.48 45.64 5.21
N GLY A 665 -2.10 44.94 4.26
CA GLY A 665 -3.42 45.24 3.73
C GLY A 665 -4.50 44.43 4.44
N GLY A 666 -5.57 45.10 4.89
CA GLY A 666 -6.67 44.46 5.62
C GLY A 666 -7.74 43.83 4.74
N ASN A 667 -7.71 44.12 3.44
CA ASN A 667 -8.65 43.64 2.44
C ASN A 667 -8.43 42.16 2.17
N THR A 668 -9.50 41.46 1.80
CA THR A 668 -9.40 40.05 1.38
C THR A 668 -8.66 40.01 0.04
N THR A 669 -7.60 39.20 -0.04
CA THR A 669 -6.73 39.16 -1.22
C THR A 669 -6.07 37.79 -1.34
N ASP A 670 -5.77 37.38 -2.57
CA ASP A 670 -4.91 36.24 -2.84
C ASP A 670 -3.89 36.61 -3.95
N LEU A 671 -2.88 35.76 -4.14
CA LEU A 671 -1.88 35.92 -5.18
C LEU A 671 -2.32 35.23 -6.47
N ARG A 672 -2.10 35.89 -7.60
CA ARG A 672 -2.19 35.27 -8.94
C ARG A 672 -0.81 35.16 -9.57
N MET A 673 -0.61 34.09 -10.33
CA MET A 673 0.63 33.82 -11.05
C MET A 673 0.39 33.68 -12.56
N LYS A 674 1.37 34.08 -13.36
CA LYS A 674 1.41 33.81 -14.81
C LYS A 674 2.85 33.75 -15.30
N ASN A 675 3.04 33.39 -16.57
CA ASN A 675 4.34 33.36 -17.23
C ASN A 675 5.38 32.51 -16.46
N LEU A 676 4.92 31.48 -15.74
CA LEU A 676 5.81 30.54 -15.05
C LEU A 676 6.67 29.80 -16.08
N SER A 677 7.96 29.75 -15.80
CA SER A 677 8.99 29.17 -16.65
C SER A 677 10.10 28.62 -15.76
N ALA A 678 11.06 27.89 -16.35
CA ALA A 678 12.23 27.40 -15.62
C ALA A 678 13.09 28.50 -14.94
N SER A 679 12.94 29.77 -15.32
CA SER A 679 13.80 30.86 -14.81
C SER A 679 13.07 31.95 -14.04
N SER A 680 11.75 32.06 -14.17
CA SER A 680 10.98 33.18 -13.64
C SER A 680 9.48 32.94 -13.69
N PHE A 681 8.74 33.75 -12.94
CA PHE A 681 7.29 33.86 -12.98
C PHE A 681 6.84 35.29 -12.66
N ASP A 682 5.63 35.67 -13.07
CA ASP A 682 5.01 36.93 -12.67
C ASP A 682 3.99 36.69 -11.55
N VAL A 683 3.97 37.54 -10.52
CA VAL A 683 2.99 37.51 -9.43
C VAL A 683 2.33 38.87 -9.21
N ARG A 684 1.08 38.89 -8.74
CA ARG A 684 0.41 40.10 -8.23
C ARG A 684 -0.51 39.74 -7.06
N ALA A 685 -0.79 40.72 -6.21
CA ALA A 685 -1.95 40.64 -5.32
C ALA A 685 -3.22 40.92 -6.14
N GLN A 686 -4.28 40.17 -5.89
CA GLN A 686 -5.59 40.42 -6.43
C GLN A 686 -6.57 40.54 -5.27
N GLU A 687 -6.95 41.78 -4.96
CA GLU A 687 -8.03 42.06 -4.01
C GLU A 687 -9.37 41.53 -4.53
N GLU A 688 -10.15 41.06 -3.57
CA GLU A 688 -11.58 40.81 -3.69
C GLU A 688 -12.31 42.16 -3.92
N ARG A 689 -13.44 42.18 -4.64
CA ARG A 689 -14.07 43.42 -5.15
C ARG A 689 -15.55 43.57 -4.80
N SER A 690 -16.03 42.83 -3.81
CA SER A 690 -17.45 42.79 -3.49
C SER A 690 -17.88 44.08 -2.80
N LEU A 691 -17.09 44.59 -1.85
CA LEU A 691 -17.44 45.79 -1.09
C LEU A 691 -17.26 47.06 -1.91
N ASP A 692 -16.16 47.14 -2.65
CA ASP A 692 -15.92 48.20 -3.61
C ASP A 692 -15.07 47.76 -4.82
N ASN A 693 -14.92 48.66 -5.80
CA ASN A 693 -14.18 48.38 -7.03
C ASN A 693 -12.71 48.78 -6.94
N GLU A 694 -12.21 49.17 -5.77
CA GLU A 694 -10.78 49.33 -5.55
C GLU A 694 -10.10 47.97 -5.74
N VAL A 695 -8.88 48.00 -6.26
CA VAL A 695 -8.04 46.81 -6.40
C VAL A 695 -6.62 47.10 -5.92
N ALA A 696 -6.40 48.28 -5.32
CA ALA A 696 -5.08 48.81 -5.06
C ALA A 696 -4.53 48.28 -3.74
N HIS A 697 -3.85 47.15 -3.81
CA HIS A 697 -3.28 46.52 -2.62
C HIS A 697 -1.99 47.21 -2.15
N VAL A 698 -1.83 47.37 -0.83
CA VAL A 698 -0.56 47.85 -0.25
C VAL A 698 0.55 46.81 -0.43
N PRO A 699 1.82 47.21 -0.56
CA PRO A 699 2.89 46.25 -0.81
C PRO A 699 3.02 45.21 0.35
N GLU A 700 2.96 43.91 0.07
CA GLU A 700 3.15 42.80 1.04
C GLU A 700 4.47 42.04 0.87
N TYR A 701 4.98 41.38 1.91
CA TYR A 701 6.09 40.45 1.78
C TYR A 701 5.58 39.12 1.22
N VAL A 702 6.14 38.65 0.10
CA VAL A 702 5.84 37.33 -0.48
C VAL A 702 7.06 36.44 -0.41
N ALA A 703 6.84 35.19 -0.01
CA ALA A 703 7.80 34.11 -0.15
C ALA A 703 7.29 33.11 -1.18
N THR A 704 8.22 32.48 -1.89
CA THR A 704 7.89 31.44 -2.88
C THR A 704 8.61 30.17 -2.50
N MET A 705 7.94 29.03 -2.55
CA MET A 705 8.53 27.70 -2.48
C MET A 705 8.49 27.08 -3.86
N ALA A 706 9.61 26.52 -4.33
CA ALA A 706 9.66 25.89 -5.65
C ALA A 706 10.48 24.60 -5.68
N PHE A 707 9.91 23.53 -6.25
CA PHE A 707 10.51 22.21 -6.43
C PHE A 707 10.44 21.79 -7.91
N GLU A 708 11.37 20.95 -8.36
CA GLU A 708 11.10 20.14 -9.56
C GLU A 708 9.92 19.20 -9.29
N ALA A 709 9.17 18.84 -10.33
CA ALA A 709 8.03 17.93 -10.17
C ALA A 709 8.51 16.51 -9.87
N GLY A 710 7.76 15.78 -9.04
CA GLY A 710 8.05 14.43 -8.56
C GLY A 710 8.08 14.31 -7.04
N VAL A 711 8.61 13.17 -6.56
CA VAL A 711 8.72 12.86 -5.12
C VAL A 711 9.73 13.75 -4.39
N ILE A 712 9.51 13.92 -3.08
CA ILE A 712 10.39 14.63 -2.15
C ILE A 712 10.80 13.65 -1.07
N ASP A 713 12.08 13.28 -1.04
CA ASP A 713 12.63 12.30 -0.10
C ASP A 713 13.35 12.94 1.09
N GLU A 714 13.42 12.20 2.21
CA GLU A 714 14.12 12.51 3.46
C GLU A 714 15.63 12.24 3.34
N ALA A 715 16.42 13.05 4.05
CA ALA A 715 17.89 13.04 4.05
C ALA A 715 18.57 12.06 5.01
#